data_AF-A0A1C5EWD1-F1
#
_entry.id   AF-A0A1C5EWD1-F1
#
_cell.length_a   1.000
_cell.length_b   1.000
_cell.length_c   1.000
_cell.angle_alpha   90.00
_cell.angle_beta   90.00
_cell.angle_gamma   90.00
#
_symmetry.space_group_name_H-M   'P 1'
#
loop_
_entity.id
_entity.type
_entity.pdbx_description
1 polymer ?
#
loop_
_entity_poly.entity_id
_entity_poly.type
_entity_poly.pdbx_seq_one_letter_code
_entity_poly.pdbx_strand_id
1 'polypeptide(L)'
;MMPAAPDTPARREPEGFQGFPDDREAGRLRHEYRRKVAPPFADRRRLSATSSMILLRVPGTGLEYRERVRRVIDALERPLTDGGKLVPYGVLSTESVTAATPLIAMAAREDLAYNLPRHMTPDRLPHSALVRDVILRVLRDPLAASDADVLREAAYAGRVARGGPPCWLHKVSGTAAAGDGAVGGAIGFVLSAVWQPLTDSLPRWWWMRRMTHQLIRPAWLSLRRGARWLGAELDEARGSADLFEILATVLDAQRAGLALDTGHPSHRAALQALELLLVQALLADLAVPPAGRLLPRRRRRTAAPVLLVRIPEDTRRAEAVERFLSACHAAGRTAASHLPVLIAVGRPSDTLLAALGNPVAGTLGQAADALRAGDGRPVLVPLDEEPFGRPGQDIARVDPRRFKLPWRAVHLTAWGIVAALVLTPLAFPLGPGHESCVGGDDTVAAARTEPVRVRPAEWYDATVGEITRQNARAEQYAAQGRTVRTVVWFSSEKPVDETDTLYDGTIPELRGVALWQRKLNDDAGSDEALVPLRVEIRTTGKAFHDAERSARKLVAEVRSGKRTGERQIVGVLGFEQSRKETAAALGVLGRARIPAVGTTATADEMIHNGDYRTYWPFTPLNKTEAGIEADFARTFPIVPRPGPAGGCAPADHA
;
A
#
# COMPACT_ATOMS: atom_id res chain seq x y z
N MET A 1 -36.59 -32.29 -36.40
CA MET A 1 -37.66 -31.27 -36.24
C MET A 1 -37.93 -31.15 -34.74
N MET A 2 -37.25 -30.21 -34.06
CA MET A 2 -37.46 -29.90 -32.64
C MET A 2 -38.11 -28.51 -32.58
N PRO A 3 -39.07 -28.27 -31.66
CA PRO A 3 -39.83 -27.03 -31.65
C PRO A 3 -38.96 -25.88 -31.15
N ALA A 4 -39.11 -24.73 -31.80
CA ALA A 4 -38.47 -23.48 -31.43
C ALA A 4 -38.95 -23.03 -30.04
N ALA A 5 -38.02 -22.58 -29.21
CA ALA A 5 -38.31 -21.97 -27.91
C ALA A 5 -39.11 -20.66 -28.12
N PRO A 6 -40.03 -20.31 -27.20
CA PRO A 6 -40.86 -19.13 -27.35
C PRO A 6 -40.02 -17.85 -27.19
N ASP A 7 -40.18 -16.95 -28.16
CA ASP A 7 -39.61 -15.61 -28.14
C ASP A 7 -39.95 -14.90 -26.83
N THR A 8 -38.90 -14.61 -26.06
CA THR A 8 -39.00 -13.71 -24.91
C THR A 8 -39.26 -12.32 -25.47
N PRO A 9 -40.34 -11.61 -25.06
CA PRO A 9 -40.68 -10.33 -25.64
C PRO A 9 -39.53 -9.35 -25.37
N ALA A 10 -38.90 -8.87 -26.44
CA ALA A 10 -37.95 -7.79 -26.39
C ALA A 10 -38.58 -6.63 -25.59
N ARG A 11 -37.92 -6.23 -24.49
CA ARG A 11 -38.22 -4.97 -23.81
C ARG A 11 -38.19 -3.87 -24.87
N ARG A 12 -39.36 -3.35 -25.25
CA ARG A 12 -39.45 -2.08 -25.97
C ARG A 12 -38.91 -1.01 -25.02
N GLU A 13 -37.69 -0.55 -25.27
CA GLU A 13 -37.15 0.64 -24.62
C GLU A 13 -38.00 1.84 -25.07
N PRO A 14 -38.40 2.75 -24.15
CA PRO A 14 -39.16 3.93 -24.53
C PRO A 14 -38.30 4.83 -25.43
N GLU A 15 -38.93 5.40 -26.45
CA GLU A 15 -38.37 6.38 -27.39
C GLU A 15 -37.95 7.66 -26.63
N GLY A 16 -36.74 7.66 -26.08
CA GLY A 16 -36.10 8.80 -25.44
C GLY A 16 -34.70 9.01 -25.98
N PHE A 17 -34.31 10.27 -26.19
CA PHE A 17 -32.95 10.62 -26.63
C PHE A 17 -31.91 10.03 -25.69
N GLN A 18 -30.98 9.23 -26.22
CA GLN A 18 -29.94 8.56 -25.46
C GLN A 18 -28.65 9.41 -25.37
N GLY A 19 -27.75 9.07 -24.45
CA GLY A 19 -26.45 9.72 -24.29
C GLY A 19 -26.43 10.89 -23.30
N PHE A 20 -25.24 11.34 -22.92
CA PHE A 20 -25.04 12.43 -21.96
C PHE A 20 -25.56 13.74 -22.58
N PRO A 21 -26.30 14.61 -21.86
CA PRO A 21 -26.83 15.85 -22.43
C PRO A 21 -25.73 16.70 -23.07
N ASP A 22 -25.97 17.13 -24.32
CA ASP A 22 -25.03 17.97 -25.08
C ASP A 22 -25.11 19.43 -24.64
N ASP A 23 -24.67 19.65 -23.41
CA ASP A 23 -24.60 20.96 -22.78
C ASP A 23 -23.21 21.59 -23.02
N ARG A 24 -23.09 22.91 -22.83
CA ARG A 24 -21.86 23.65 -23.11
C ARG A 24 -20.70 23.05 -22.31
N GLU A 25 -19.60 22.73 -23.01
CA GLU A 25 -18.40 22.09 -22.45
C GLU A 25 -18.56 20.63 -21.99
N ALA A 26 -19.68 19.94 -22.28
CA ALA A 26 -19.89 18.53 -21.95
C ALA A 26 -18.76 17.61 -22.48
N GLY A 27 -18.21 17.91 -23.66
CA GLY A 27 -17.07 17.19 -24.22
C GLY A 27 -15.83 17.17 -23.31
N ARG A 28 -15.56 18.25 -22.57
CA ARG A 28 -14.42 18.36 -21.65
C ARG A 28 -14.63 17.51 -20.41
N LEU A 29 -15.84 17.53 -19.84
CA LEU A 29 -16.21 16.67 -18.72
C LEU A 29 -16.12 15.18 -19.11
N ARG A 30 -16.68 14.80 -20.26
CA ARG A 30 -16.62 13.43 -20.80
C ARG A 30 -15.18 12.95 -20.92
N HIS A 31 -14.27 13.80 -21.40
CA HIS A 31 -12.85 13.47 -21.54
C HIS A 31 -12.15 13.27 -20.18
N GLU A 32 -12.28 14.23 -19.26
CA GLU A 32 -11.62 14.15 -17.95
C GLU A 32 -12.21 13.07 -17.06
N TYR A 33 -13.52 12.81 -17.15
CA TYR A 33 -14.17 11.68 -16.46
C TYR A 33 -13.48 10.36 -16.81
N ARG A 34 -13.32 10.05 -18.11
CA ARG A 34 -12.63 8.82 -18.55
C ARG A 34 -11.18 8.77 -18.07
N ARG A 35 -10.44 9.88 -18.18
CA ARG A 35 -9.04 9.96 -17.73
C ARG A 35 -8.90 9.81 -16.22
N LYS A 36 -9.84 10.31 -15.42
CA LYS A 36 -9.81 10.16 -13.96
C LYS A 36 -10.15 8.73 -13.55
N VAL A 37 -11.13 8.10 -14.21
CA VAL A 37 -11.56 6.72 -13.94
C VAL A 37 -10.48 5.71 -14.37
N ALA A 38 -9.93 5.83 -15.58
CA ALA A 38 -8.90 4.93 -16.10
C ALA A 38 -7.75 5.75 -16.71
N PRO A 39 -6.84 6.30 -15.88
CA PRO A 39 -5.73 7.11 -16.38
C PRO A 39 -4.71 6.26 -17.14
N PRO A 40 -4.03 6.85 -18.14
CA PRO A 40 -2.90 6.21 -18.80
C PRO A 40 -1.76 5.93 -17.81
N PHE A 41 -0.86 5.00 -18.14
CA PHE A 41 0.18 4.53 -17.21
C PHE A 41 1.09 5.65 -16.69
N ALA A 42 1.44 6.62 -17.55
CA ALA A 42 2.23 7.79 -17.16
C ALA A 42 1.54 8.62 -16.06
N ASP A 43 0.20 8.65 -16.04
CA ASP A 43 -0.62 9.42 -15.11
C ASP A 43 -1.17 8.57 -13.96
N ARG A 44 -0.60 7.38 -13.68
CA ARG A 44 -1.12 6.46 -12.65
C ARG A 44 -1.21 7.08 -11.25
N ARG A 45 -0.42 8.13 -10.96
CA ARG A 45 -0.51 8.91 -9.72
C ARG A 45 -1.90 9.53 -9.51
N ARG A 46 -2.68 9.76 -10.57
CA ARG A 46 -4.07 10.25 -10.50
C ARG A 46 -5.02 9.28 -9.79
N LEU A 47 -4.72 7.97 -9.79
CA LEU A 47 -5.51 6.97 -9.04
C LEU A 47 -5.39 7.12 -7.53
N SER A 48 -4.34 7.80 -7.05
CA SER A 48 -4.14 8.10 -5.62
C SER A 48 -4.56 9.52 -5.24
N ALA A 49 -4.94 10.35 -6.21
CA ALA A 49 -5.44 11.70 -5.93
C ALA A 49 -6.91 11.62 -5.52
N THR A 50 -7.26 12.28 -4.43
CA THR A 50 -8.65 12.51 -4.03
C THR A 50 -9.43 13.11 -5.21
N SER A 51 -10.69 12.73 -5.36
CA SER A 51 -11.57 13.31 -6.38
C SER A 51 -12.46 14.37 -5.75
N SER A 52 -12.87 15.34 -6.55
CA SER A 52 -13.87 16.33 -6.18
C SER A 52 -15.27 15.72 -6.36
N MET A 53 -16.20 16.06 -5.46
CA MET A 53 -17.61 15.67 -5.58
C MET A 53 -18.30 16.55 -6.62
N ILE A 54 -19.00 15.96 -7.59
CA ILE A 54 -19.77 16.73 -8.58
C ILE A 54 -21.26 16.55 -8.32
N LEU A 55 -21.99 17.66 -8.26
CA LEU A 55 -23.45 17.71 -8.17
C LEU A 55 -23.99 18.23 -9.50
N LEU A 56 -24.65 17.37 -10.28
CA LEU A 56 -25.34 17.75 -11.50
C LEU A 56 -26.80 18.06 -11.17
N ARG A 57 -27.15 19.35 -11.18
CA ARG A 57 -28.50 19.83 -10.90
C ARG A 57 -29.39 19.69 -12.13
N VAL A 58 -30.35 18.77 -12.06
CA VAL A 58 -31.25 18.45 -13.19
C VAL A 58 -32.56 19.27 -13.11
N PRO A 59 -32.99 19.91 -14.20
CA PRO A 59 -34.25 20.66 -14.27
C PRO A 59 -35.47 19.76 -14.55
N GLY A 60 -36.69 20.30 -14.44
CA GLY A 60 -37.96 19.58 -14.66
C GLY A 60 -38.62 19.05 -13.38
N THR A 61 -39.79 18.42 -13.49
CA THR A 61 -40.52 17.82 -12.35
C THR A 61 -41.13 16.46 -12.69
N GLY A 62 -41.39 15.62 -11.68
CA GLY A 62 -42.21 14.43 -11.80
C GLY A 62 -41.61 13.33 -12.69
N LEU A 63 -42.32 12.94 -13.76
CA LEU A 63 -41.85 11.90 -14.69
C LEU A 63 -40.66 12.38 -15.52
N GLU A 64 -40.73 13.62 -16.02
CA GLU A 64 -39.68 14.23 -16.82
C GLU A 64 -38.37 14.34 -16.04
N TYR A 65 -38.42 14.77 -14.78
CA TYR A 65 -37.25 14.80 -13.90
C TYR A 65 -36.61 13.40 -13.78
N ARG A 66 -37.42 12.36 -13.55
CA ARG A 66 -36.93 10.99 -13.40
C ARG A 66 -36.27 10.48 -14.68
N GLU A 67 -36.83 10.78 -15.84
CA GLU A 67 -36.26 10.43 -17.15
C GLU A 67 -34.95 11.16 -17.43
N ARG A 68 -34.89 12.47 -17.13
CA ARG A 68 -33.67 13.29 -17.28
C ARG A 68 -32.54 12.81 -16.36
N VAL A 69 -32.83 12.54 -15.08
CA VAL A 69 -31.86 11.97 -14.12
C VAL A 69 -31.38 10.59 -14.60
N ARG A 70 -32.31 9.73 -15.03
CA ARG A 70 -31.97 8.41 -15.56
C ARG A 70 -31.05 8.51 -16.77
N ARG A 71 -31.36 9.38 -17.74
CA ARG A 71 -30.54 9.60 -18.93
C ARG A 71 -29.10 9.95 -18.58
N VAL A 72 -28.89 10.87 -17.64
CA VAL A 72 -27.53 11.28 -17.21
C VAL A 72 -26.79 10.13 -16.52
N ILE A 73 -27.45 9.41 -15.61
CA ILE A 73 -26.84 8.27 -14.91
C ILE A 73 -26.50 7.15 -15.88
N ASP A 74 -27.42 6.77 -16.76
CA ASP A 74 -27.22 5.71 -17.75
C ASP A 74 -26.05 6.07 -18.69
N ALA A 75 -25.92 7.35 -19.08
CA ALA A 75 -24.81 7.83 -19.89
C ALA A 75 -23.44 7.77 -19.17
N LEU A 76 -23.42 8.01 -17.86
CA LEU A 76 -22.22 7.89 -17.02
C LEU A 76 -21.87 6.44 -16.69
N GLU A 77 -22.85 5.56 -16.57
CA GLU A 77 -22.67 4.14 -16.27
C GLU A 77 -22.18 3.34 -17.48
N ARG A 78 -22.76 3.56 -18.66
CA ARG A 78 -22.41 2.88 -19.93
C ARG A 78 -20.91 2.71 -20.18
N PRO A 79 -20.03 3.72 -20.01
CA PRO A 79 -18.60 3.56 -20.27
C PRO A 79 -17.89 2.61 -19.30
N LEU A 80 -18.48 2.28 -18.15
CA LEU A 80 -17.88 1.50 -17.05
C LEU A 80 -18.05 -0.02 -17.20
N THR A 81 -18.81 -0.47 -18.21
CA THR A 81 -19.14 -1.87 -18.46
C THR A 81 -19.09 -2.21 -19.96
N ASP A 82 -18.78 -3.46 -20.28
CA ASP A 82 -18.79 -4.02 -21.65
C ASP A 82 -19.66 -5.29 -21.78
N GLY A 83 -20.58 -5.50 -20.84
CA GLY A 83 -21.18 -6.81 -20.59
C GLY A 83 -20.45 -7.58 -19.48
N GLY A 84 -19.30 -7.07 -19.03
CA GLY A 84 -18.62 -7.42 -17.79
C GLY A 84 -18.20 -6.19 -16.98
N LYS A 85 -17.52 -6.43 -15.85
CA LYS A 85 -17.11 -5.39 -14.90
C LYS A 85 -15.73 -4.84 -15.30
N LEU A 86 -15.68 -3.65 -15.93
CA LEU A 86 -14.41 -3.02 -16.32
C LEU A 86 -13.76 -2.29 -15.16
N VAL A 87 -14.54 -1.53 -14.38
CA VAL A 87 -14.05 -0.79 -13.21
C VAL A 87 -14.93 -1.05 -11.98
N PRO A 88 -14.46 -0.77 -10.75
CA PRO A 88 -15.33 -0.77 -9.58
C PRO A 88 -16.32 0.40 -9.68
N TYR A 89 -17.61 0.14 -9.67
CA TYR A 89 -18.61 1.21 -9.64
C TYR A 89 -19.86 0.84 -8.83
N GLY A 90 -20.57 1.85 -8.32
CA GLY A 90 -21.89 1.67 -7.70
C GLY A 90 -22.88 2.70 -8.22
N VAL A 91 -24.12 2.28 -8.44
CA VAL A 91 -25.20 3.13 -8.95
C VAL A 91 -26.29 3.17 -7.90
N LEU A 92 -26.21 4.17 -7.04
CA LEU A 92 -27.02 4.23 -5.84
C LEU A 92 -28.42 4.71 -6.17
N SER A 93 -29.37 3.81 -5.98
CA SER A 93 -30.80 4.09 -6.03
C SER A 93 -31.38 4.05 -4.62
N THR A 94 -32.40 4.86 -4.37
CA THR A 94 -33.12 4.87 -3.09
C THR A 94 -34.16 3.74 -2.97
N GLU A 95 -34.31 2.93 -4.02
CA GLU A 95 -35.20 1.75 -4.02
C GLU A 95 -34.79 0.69 -2.99
N SER A 96 -33.50 0.62 -2.63
CA SER A 96 -32.97 -0.30 -1.62
C SER A 96 -33.03 0.25 -0.18
N VAL A 97 -33.47 1.49 0.01
CA VAL A 97 -33.59 2.11 1.34
C VAL A 97 -34.88 1.65 1.98
N THR A 98 -34.75 0.91 3.08
CA THR A 98 -35.89 0.45 3.89
C THR A 98 -35.76 0.97 5.31
N ALA A 99 -36.81 0.85 6.12
CA ALA A 99 -36.73 1.16 7.55
C ALA A 99 -35.64 0.35 8.27
N ALA A 100 -35.35 -0.88 7.80
CA ALA A 100 -34.31 -1.74 8.35
C ALA A 100 -32.89 -1.40 7.83
N THR A 101 -32.78 -0.70 6.70
CA THR A 101 -31.52 -0.32 6.05
C THR A 101 -31.56 1.16 5.60
N PRO A 102 -31.63 2.10 6.55
CA PRO A 102 -31.77 3.53 6.23
C PRO A 102 -30.48 4.17 5.68
N LEU A 103 -29.35 3.46 5.71
CA LEU A 103 -28.03 4.03 5.35
C LEU A 103 -27.64 3.68 3.91
N ILE A 104 -27.38 4.71 3.09
CA ILE A 104 -27.04 4.56 1.67
C ILE A 104 -25.64 3.95 1.50
N ALA A 105 -24.72 4.20 2.42
CA ALA A 105 -23.39 3.62 2.40
C ALA A 105 -23.40 2.08 2.44
N MET A 106 -24.46 1.46 2.98
CA MET A 106 -24.65 0.00 2.92
C MET A 106 -24.90 -0.48 1.48
N ALA A 107 -25.79 0.23 0.76
CA ALA A 107 -26.07 -0.04 -0.65
C ALA A 107 -24.83 0.25 -1.52
N ALA A 108 -24.11 1.33 -1.23
CA ALA A 108 -22.87 1.68 -1.94
C ALA A 108 -21.81 0.59 -1.85
N ARG A 109 -21.64 0.02 -0.65
CA ARG A 109 -20.75 -1.12 -0.43
C ARG A 109 -21.18 -2.35 -1.25
N GLU A 110 -22.48 -2.63 -1.27
CA GLU A 110 -23.05 -3.80 -1.96
C GLU A 110 -22.86 -3.71 -3.47
N ASP A 111 -23.20 -2.58 -4.06
CA ASP A 111 -23.02 -2.34 -5.48
C ASP A 111 -21.55 -2.35 -5.88
N LEU A 112 -20.67 -1.69 -5.11
CA LEU A 112 -19.23 -1.70 -5.36
C LEU A 112 -18.64 -3.11 -5.25
N ALA A 113 -19.05 -3.88 -4.23
CA ALA A 113 -18.60 -5.25 -4.05
C ALA A 113 -19.09 -6.17 -5.18
N TYR A 114 -20.33 -5.96 -5.65
CA TYR A 114 -20.87 -6.68 -6.79
C TYR A 114 -20.09 -6.32 -8.05
N ASN A 115 -19.95 -5.03 -8.39
CA ASN A 115 -19.33 -4.55 -9.63
C ASN A 115 -17.80 -4.50 -9.60
N LEU A 116 -17.16 -5.12 -8.62
CA LEU A 116 -15.70 -5.19 -8.54
C LEU A 116 -15.13 -6.12 -9.64
N PRO A 117 -14.21 -5.64 -10.50
CA PRO A 117 -13.52 -6.51 -11.46
C PRO A 117 -12.64 -7.53 -10.73
N ARG A 118 -12.72 -8.82 -11.11
CA ARG A 118 -11.99 -9.93 -10.46
C ARG A 118 -10.48 -9.72 -10.35
N HIS A 119 -9.91 -8.90 -11.23
CA HIS A 119 -8.47 -8.70 -11.36
C HIS A 119 -7.93 -7.44 -10.63
N MET A 120 -8.79 -6.59 -10.04
CA MET A 120 -8.38 -5.26 -9.55
C MET A 120 -8.10 -5.14 -8.04
N THR A 121 -8.59 -6.03 -7.17
CA THR A 121 -8.21 -6.04 -5.73
C THR A 121 -8.49 -7.41 -5.07
N PRO A 122 -7.67 -7.86 -4.09
CA PRO A 122 -7.91 -9.11 -3.38
C PRO A 122 -8.91 -9.01 -2.22
N ASP A 123 -9.09 -7.83 -1.62
CA ASP A 123 -9.93 -7.67 -0.43
C ASP A 123 -11.26 -6.98 -0.81
N ARG A 124 -12.39 -7.72 -0.69
CA ARG A 124 -13.76 -7.30 -1.01
C ARG A 124 -14.35 -6.36 0.05
N LEU A 125 -13.77 -5.17 0.19
CA LEU A 125 -14.23 -4.13 1.13
C LEU A 125 -14.41 -4.66 2.57
N PRO A 126 -13.34 -5.18 3.21
CA PRO A 126 -13.43 -5.83 4.52
C PRO A 126 -13.87 -4.91 5.66
N HIS A 127 -13.43 -3.64 5.68
CA HIS A 127 -13.66 -2.72 6.79
C HIS A 127 -15.11 -2.24 6.84
N SER A 128 -15.61 -1.72 5.72
CA SER A 128 -17.01 -1.30 5.56
C SER A 128 -17.99 -2.44 5.80
N ALA A 129 -17.63 -3.68 5.45
CA ALA A 129 -18.48 -4.82 5.72
C ALA A 129 -18.50 -5.21 7.21
N LEU A 130 -17.38 -5.11 7.94
CA LEU A 130 -17.35 -5.28 9.39
C LEU A 130 -18.22 -4.23 10.07
N VAL A 131 -18.02 -2.95 9.74
CA VAL A 131 -18.77 -1.84 10.33
C VAL A 131 -20.26 -1.94 10.01
N ARG A 132 -20.62 -2.33 8.78
CA ARG A 132 -22.02 -2.62 8.42
C ARG A 132 -22.63 -3.70 9.31
N ASP A 133 -21.95 -4.83 9.48
CA ASP A 133 -22.49 -5.97 10.24
C ASP A 133 -22.76 -5.56 11.71
N VAL A 134 -21.89 -4.73 12.27
CA VAL A 134 -22.02 -4.11 13.60
C VAL A 134 -23.17 -3.10 13.66
N ILE A 135 -23.27 -2.18 12.70
CA ILE A 135 -24.35 -1.18 12.64
C ILE A 135 -25.73 -1.84 12.45
N LEU A 136 -25.83 -2.86 11.58
CA LEU A 136 -27.08 -3.59 11.35
C LEU A 136 -27.61 -4.24 12.63
N ARG A 137 -26.72 -4.67 13.53
CA ARG A 137 -27.12 -5.23 14.83
C ARG A 137 -27.81 -4.18 15.70
N VAL A 138 -27.26 -2.97 15.74
CA VAL A 138 -27.80 -1.85 16.54
C VAL A 138 -29.08 -1.29 15.91
N LEU A 139 -29.17 -1.20 14.59
CA LEU A 139 -30.37 -0.74 13.91
C LEU A 139 -31.57 -1.71 14.08
N ARG A 140 -31.30 -3.02 14.17
CA ARG A 140 -32.34 -4.02 14.42
C ARG A 140 -32.88 -3.99 15.84
N ASP A 141 -32.06 -3.56 16.79
CA ASP A 141 -32.40 -3.55 18.20
C ASP A 141 -31.65 -2.41 18.92
N PRO A 142 -32.17 -1.18 18.82
CA PRO A 142 -31.52 0.01 19.39
C PRO A 142 -31.40 -0.03 20.91
N LEU A 143 -32.23 -0.85 21.57
CA LEU A 143 -32.31 -0.96 23.03
C LEU A 143 -31.46 -2.10 23.61
N ALA A 144 -30.86 -2.97 22.79
CA ALA A 144 -29.91 -3.98 23.28
C ALA A 144 -28.52 -3.41 23.59
N ALA A 145 -27.93 -3.87 24.70
CA ALA A 145 -26.55 -3.60 25.10
C ALA A 145 -25.60 -3.74 23.90
N SER A 146 -24.78 -2.70 23.63
CA SER A 146 -23.76 -2.75 22.58
C SER A 146 -22.48 -3.40 23.13
N ASP A 147 -22.61 -4.59 23.73
CA ASP A 147 -21.48 -5.31 24.31
C ASP A 147 -20.46 -5.68 23.21
N ALA A 148 -19.18 -5.40 23.46
CA ALA A 148 -18.09 -5.67 22.54
C ALA A 148 -18.07 -7.14 22.08
N ASP A 149 -18.39 -8.08 22.96
CA ASP A 149 -18.42 -9.50 22.63
C ASP A 149 -19.55 -9.85 21.66
N VAL A 150 -20.74 -9.27 21.88
CA VAL A 150 -21.91 -9.45 21.01
C VAL A 150 -21.67 -8.81 19.64
N LEU A 151 -21.06 -7.63 19.60
CA LEU A 151 -20.71 -6.97 18.34
C LEU A 151 -19.66 -7.77 17.56
N ARG A 152 -18.66 -8.33 18.26
CA ARG A 152 -17.64 -9.20 17.67
C ARG A 152 -18.25 -10.47 17.08
N GLU A 153 -19.16 -11.10 17.79
CA GLU A 153 -19.86 -12.29 17.32
C GLU A 153 -20.70 -11.99 16.07
N ALA A 154 -21.48 -10.92 16.09
CA ALA A 154 -22.28 -10.50 14.94
C ALA A 154 -21.41 -10.20 13.71
N ALA A 155 -20.29 -9.49 13.89
CA ALA A 155 -19.37 -9.17 12.81
C ALA A 155 -18.64 -10.41 12.26
N TYR A 156 -18.26 -11.35 13.12
CA TYR A 156 -17.62 -12.60 12.69
C TYR A 156 -18.62 -13.53 11.97
N ALA A 157 -19.86 -13.64 12.46
CA ALA A 157 -20.93 -14.36 11.78
C ALA A 157 -21.18 -13.78 10.37
N GLY A 158 -21.21 -12.45 10.24
CA GLY A 158 -21.29 -11.77 8.95
C GLY A 158 -20.07 -12.04 8.05
N ARG A 159 -18.86 -12.18 8.63
CA ARG A 159 -17.66 -12.59 7.89
C ARG A 159 -17.73 -14.04 7.40
N VAL A 160 -18.27 -14.95 8.19
CA VAL A 160 -18.49 -16.36 7.86
C VAL A 160 -19.53 -16.50 6.74
N ALA A 161 -20.65 -15.80 6.83
CA ALA A 161 -21.73 -15.84 5.83
C ALA A 161 -21.28 -15.40 4.42
N ARG A 162 -20.27 -14.53 4.33
CA ARG A 162 -19.68 -14.08 3.06
C ARG A 162 -18.81 -15.13 2.35
N GLY A 163 -18.56 -16.29 2.98
CA GLY A 163 -17.85 -17.42 2.38
C GLY A 163 -16.32 -17.37 2.50
N GLY A 164 -15.65 -18.25 1.74
CA GLY A 164 -14.20 -18.41 1.73
C GLY A 164 -13.65 -19.21 2.91
N PRO A 165 -12.34 -19.10 3.22
CA PRO A 165 -11.70 -19.95 4.22
C PRO A 165 -12.36 -19.91 5.61
N PRO A 166 -12.79 -18.75 6.16
CA PRO A 166 -13.48 -18.73 7.45
C PRO A 166 -14.82 -19.46 7.46
N CYS A 167 -15.56 -19.45 6.34
CA CYS A 167 -16.80 -20.21 6.22
C CYS A 167 -16.54 -21.72 6.22
N TRP A 168 -15.52 -22.14 5.48
CA TRP A 168 -15.12 -23.54 5.45
C TRP A 168 -14.64 -24.01 6.82
N LEU A 169 -13.76 -23.25 7.48
CA LEU A 169 -13.28 -23.55 8.83
C LEU A 169 -14.42 -23.66 9.84
N HIS A 170 -15.38 -22.73 9.80
CA HIS A 170 -16.56 -22.75 10.67
C HIS A 170 -17.53 -23.91 10.37
N LYS A 171 -17.68 -24.32 9.11
CA LYS A 171 -18.46 -25.53 8.76
C LYS A 171 -17.80 -26.79 9.28
N VAL A 172 -16.47 -26.88 9.13
CA VAL A 172 -15.65 -28.01 9.56
C VAL A 172 -15.60 -28.13 11.09
N SER A 173 -15.69 -27.00 11.82
CA SER A 173 -15.84 -27.02 13.28
C SER A 173 -17.21 -27.55 13.70
N GLY A 174 -18.28 -27.21 12.98
CA GLY A 174 -19.64 -27.69 13.25
C GLY A 174 -19.85 -29.18 12.96
N THR A 175 -19.21 -29.72 11.90
CA THR A 175 -19.32 -31.15 11.55
C THR A 175 -18.61 -32.08 12.55
N ALA A 176 -17.59 -31.59 13.25
CA ALA A 176 -16.91 -32.36 14.30
C ALA A 176 -17.74 -32.46 15.60
N ALA A 177 -18.67 -31.54 15.82
CA ALA A 177 -19.51 -31.49 17.02
C ALA A 177 -20.92 -32.09 16.83
N ALA A 178 -21.38 -32.27 15.59
CA ALA A 178 -22.79 -32.61 15.31
C ALA A 178 -23.02 -33.82 14.38
N GLY A 179 -22.00 -34.64 14.07
CA GLY A 179 -22.19 -35.86 13.29
C GLY A 179 -22.58 -37.06 14.17
N ASP A 180 -23.49 -37.92 13.69
CA ASP A 180 -23.93 -39.21 14.28
C ASP A 180 -22.80 -40.27 14.46
N GLY A 181 -21.54 -39.84 14.42
CA GLY A 181 -20.35 -40.61 14.70
C GLY A 181 -19.36 -39.81 15.54
N ALA A 182 -19.84 -39.01 16.50
CA ALA A 182 -19.00 -38.37 17.50
C ALA A 182 -18.09 -39.43 18.13
N VAL A 183 -16.78 -39.31 17.91
CA VAL A 183 -15.80 -40.24 18.48
C VAL A 183 -15.87 -40.09 20.00
N GLY A 184 -16.63 -40.94 20.68
CA GLY A 184 -16.79 -40.90 22.13
C GLY A 184 -15.47 -41.21 22.85
N GLY A 185 -15.30 -40.63 24.04
CA GLY A 185 -14.14 -40.87 24.91
C GLY A 185 -13.02 -39.82 24.79
N ALA A 186 -11.85 -40.15 25.31
CA ALA A 186 -10.69 -39.24 25.40
C ALA A 186 -10.25 -38.69 24.03
N ILE A 187 -10.45 -39.45 22.95
CA ILE A 187 -10.13 -39.04 21.58
C ILE A 187 -11.07 -37.92 21.10
N GLY A 188 -12.37 -38.01 21.39
CA GLY A 188 -13.33 -36.92 21.13
C GLY A 188 -13.07 -35.67 21.95
N PHE A 189 -12.60 -35.84 23.19
CA PHE A 189 -12.17 -34.73 24.04
C PHE A 189 -10.90 -34.04 23.52
N VAL A 190 -9.90 -34.80 23.06
CA VAL A 190 -8.67 -34.24 22.45
C VAL A 190 -8.99 -33.57 21.11
N LEU A 191 -9.84 -34.19 20.28
CA LEU A 191 -10.32 -33.59 19.05
C LEU A 191 -11.08 -32.30 19.33
N SER A 192 -12.01 -32.24 20.28
CA SER A 192 -12.69 -30.97 20.61
C SER A 192 -11.72 -29.94 21.22
N ALA A 193 -10.82 -30.35 22.11
CA ALA A 193 -9.84 -29.47 22.75
C ALA A 193 -8.79 -28.88 21.80
N VAL A 194 -8.50 -29.54 20.67
CA VAL A 194 -7.50 -29.06 19.68
C VAL A 194 -8.17 -28.49 18.43
N TRP A 195 -9.23 -29.14 17.94
CA TRP A 195 -9.88 -28.79 16.68
C TRP A 195 -10.73 -27.53 16.77
N GLN A 196 -11.54 -27.34 17.82
CA GLN A 196 -12.34 -26.13 17.98
C GLN A 196 -11.47 -24.86 18.09
N PRO A 197 -10.38 -24.86 18.89
CA PRO A 197 -9.48 -23.73 18.92
C PRO A 197 -8.83 -23.44 17.56
N LEU A 198 -8.43 -24.45 16.80
CA LEU A 198 -7.79 -24.25 15.50
C LEU A 198 -8.78 -23.81 14.39
N THR A 199 -10.03 -24.29 14.43
CA THR A 199 -11.00 -24.07 13.35
C THR A 199 -11.96 -22.92 13.61
N ASP A 200 -12.16 -22.50 14.86
CA ASP A 200 -13.09 -21.40 15.18
C ASP A 200 -12.42 -20.28 15.99
N SER A 201 -11.82 -20.58 17.14
CA SER A 201 -11.29 -19.55 18.06
C SER A 201 -10.05 -18.82 17.52
N LEU A 202 -9.07 -19.54 17.00
CA LEU A 202 -7.81 -18.99 16.48
C LEU A 202 -8.02 -18.17 15.20
N PRO A 203 -8.79 -18.63 14.19
CA PRO A 203 -9.13 -17.81 13.03
C PRO A 203 -9.90 -16.54 13.41
N ARG A 204 -10.82 -16.63 14.38
CA ARG A 204 -11.58 -15.49 14.92
C ARG A 204 -10.66 -14.49 15.63
N TRP A 205 -9.80 -14.96 16.54
CA TRP A 205 -8.83 -14.14 17.25
C TRP A 205 -7.85 -13.45 16.29
N TRP A 206 -7.31 -14.20 15.33
CA TRP A 206 -6.40 -13.65 14.33
C TRP A 206 -7.08 -12.62 13.43
N TRP A 207 -8.33 -12.89 13.01
CA TRP A 207 -9.13 -11.94 12.25
C TRP A 207 -9.39 -10.66 13.03
N MET A 208 -9.78 -10.76 14.30
CA MET A 208 -10.00 -9.62 15.19
C MET A 208 -8.72 -8.80 15.33
N ARG A 209 -7.61 -9.43 15.72
CA ARG A 209 -6.31 -8.77 15.89
C ARG A 209 -5.85 -8.09 14.60
N ARG A 210 -6.07 -8.73 13.45
CA ARG A 210 -5.80 -8.14 12.15
C ARG A 210 -6.67 -6.92 11.88
N MET A 211 -7.96 -6.94 12.19
CA MET A 211 -8.86 -5.79 11.99
C MET A 211 -8.51 -4.64 12.93
N THR A 212 -8.23 -4.91 14.21
CA THR A 212 -7.72 -3.92 15.18
C THR A 212 -6.45 -3.25 14.63
N HIS A 213 -5.52 -4.04 14.07
CA HIS A 213 -4.28 -3.48 13.52
C HIS A 213 -4.44 -2.70 12.19
N GLN A 214 -5.54 -2.93 11.48
CA GLN A 214 -5.84 -2.23 10.23
C GLN A 214 -6.63 -0.94 10.46
N LEU A 215 -7.49 -0.92 11.47
CA LEU A 215 -8.41 0.19 11.73
C LEU A 215 -7.91 1.16 12.81
N ILE A 216 -7.20 0.67 13.84
CA ILE A 216 -6.83 1.48 15.00
C ILE A 216 -5.32 1.70 15.08
N ARG A 217 -4.53 0.63 15.17
CA ARG A 217 -3.08 0.73 15.51
C ARG A 217 -2.21 -0.03 14.53
N PRO A 218 -1.06 0.51 14.07
CA PRO A 218 -0.14 -0.28 13.27
C PRO A 218 0.34 -1.52 14.05
N ALA A 219 0.51 -2.65 13.36
CA ALA A 219 1.12 -3.84 13.97
C ALA A 219 2.56 -3.54 14.42
N TRP A 220 3.04 -4.20 15.47
CA TRP A 220 4.37 -3.96 16.04
C TRP A 220 5.52 -4.08 15.03
N LEU A 221 5.39 -4.98 14.04
CA LEU A 221 6.34 -5.18 12.92
C LEU A 221 6.13 -4.22 11.74
N SER A 222 5.19 -3.28 11.83
CA SER A 222 4.92 -2.32 10.77
C SER A 222 5.99 -1.22 10.76
N LEU A 223 6.77 -1.16 9.68
CA LEU A 223 7.68 -0.04 9.39
C LEU A 223 6.96 1.32 9.22
N ARG A 224 5.63 1.34 9.22
CA ARG A 224 4.80 2.55 9.24
C ARG A 224 4.10 2.66 10.59
N ARG A 225 4.58 3.59 11.42
CA ARG A 225 4.09 3.86 12.79
C ARG A 225 2.92 4.88 12.85
N GLY A 226 2.33 5.25 11.72
CA GLY A 226 1.20 6.19 11.70
C GLY A 226 -0.10 5.57 12.24
N ALA A 227 -0.90 6.39 12.92
CA ALA A 227 -2.25 6.04 13.35
C ALA A 227 -3.12 5.61 12.15
N ARG A 228 -3.99 4.61 12.35
CA ARG A 228 -4.99 4.20 11.35
C ARG A 228 -6.22 5.09 11.48
N TRP A 229 -7.10 5.14 10.48
CA TRP A 229 -8.15 6.16 10.42
C TRP A 229 -9.03 6.20 11.68
N LEU A 230 -9.52 5.04 12.17
CA LEU A 230 -10.37 4.98 13.35
C LEU A 230 -9.59 5.34 14.63
N GLY A 231 -8.34 4.90 14.73
CA GLY A 231 -7.47 5.26 15.86
C GLY A 231 -7.01 6.72 15.85
N ALA A 232 -6.90 7.34 14.67
CA ALA A 232 -6.55 8.75 14.52
C ALA A 232 -7.75 9.67 14.83
N GLU A 233 -8.94 9.23 14.45
CA GLU A 233 -10.18 9.99 14.62
C GLU A 233 -10.66 10.01 16.07
N LEU A 234 -10.47 8.92 16.79
CA LEU A 234 -10.88 8.79 18.19
C LEU A 234 -9.73 9.07 19.18
N ASP A 235 -8.56 9.50 18.69
CA ASP A 235 -7.31 9.66 19.46
C ASP A 235 -6.84 8.38 20.23
N GLU A 236 -7.38 7.22 19.85
CA GLU A 236 -7.12 5.91 20.47
C GLU A 236 -5.93 5.16 19.85
N ALA A 237 -5.15 5.84 19.00
CA ALA A 237 -3.97 5.27 18.35
C ALA A 237 -2.91 4.79 19.34
N ARG A 238 -2.90 5.34 20.58
CA ARG A 238 -1.98 5.00 21.68
C ARG A 238 -2.64 4.28 22.86
N GLY A 239 -3.97 4.11 22.86
CA GLY A 239 -4.69 3.45 23.95
C GLY A 239 -4.41 1.94 24.03
N SER A 240 -5.11 1.24 24.94
CA SER A 240 -5.11 -0.22 25.03
C SER A 240 -6.36 -0.87 24.44
N ALA A 241 -7.47 -0.13 24.31
CA ALA A 241 -8.79 -0.66 23.93
C ALA A 241 -8.81 -1.42 22.60
N ASP A 242 -9.63 -2.48 22.54
CA ASP A 242 -9.84 -3.30 21.35
C ASP A 242 -10.87 -2.68 20.40
N LEU A 243 -10.86 -3.13 19.13
CA LEU A 243 -11.76 -2.60 18.09
C LEU A 243 -13.23 -2.59 18.49
N PHE A 244 -13.69 -3.70 19.06
CA PHE A 244 -15.10 -3.85 19.41
C PHE A 244 -15.49 -3.09 20.67
N GLU A 245 -14.55 -2.81 21.58
CA GLU A 245 -14.78 -1.92 22.72
C GLU A 245 -14.98 -0.48 22.24
N ILE A 246 -14.13 -0.03 21.30
CA ILE A 246 -14.27 1.30 20.71
C ILE A 246 -15.57 1.42 19.92
N LEU A 247 -15.89 0.42 19.08
CA LEU A 247 -17.15 0.41 18.34
C LEU A 247 -18.36 0.33 19.28
N ALA A 248 -18.28 -0.43 20.37
CA ALA A 248 -19.30 -0.48 21.40
C ALA A 248 -19.56 0.92 21.97
N THR A 249 -18.52 1.64 22.41
CA THR A 249 -18.65 3.00 22.94
C THR A 249 -19.25 3.97 21.93
N VAL A 250 -18.78 3.95 20.68
CA VAL A 250 -19.29 4.83 19.61
C VAL A 250 -20.77 4.55 19.32
N LEU A 251 -21.17 3.28 19.26
CA LEU A 251 -22.55 2.90 19.00
C LEU A 251 -23.46 3.18 20.18
N ASP A 252 -23.00 2.93 21.41
CA ASP A 252 -23.79 3.12 22.62
C ASP A 252 -24.21 4.59 22.77
N ALA A 253 -23.32 5.52 22.42
CA ALA A 253 -23.60 6.95 22.36
C ALA A 253 -24.74 7.34 21.39
N GLN A 254 -25.03 6.51 20.38
CA GLN A 254 -26.08 6.80 19.38
C GLN A 254 -27.45 6.20 19.74
N ARG A 255 -27.51 5.25 20.67
CA ARG A 255 -28.71 4.43 20.92
C ARG A 255 -29.91 5.21 21.38
N ALA A 256 -29.71 6.13 22.32
CA ALA A 256 -30.78 6.99 22.82
C ALA A 256 -31.41 7.80 21.69
N GLY A 257 -30.61 8.24 20.70
CA GLY A 257 -31.10 8.92 19.50
C GLY A 257 -31.87 7.99 18.57
N LEU A 258 -31.37 6.77 18.33
CA LEU A 258 -31.99 5.78 17.43
C LEU A 258 -33.33 5.24 17.94
N ALA A 259 -33.52 5.18 19.27
CA ALA A 259 -34.76 4.71 19.89
C ALA A 259 -35.93 5.72 19.76
N LEU A 260 -35.64 6.96 19.36
CA LEU A 260 -36.66 8.00 19.15
C LEU A 260 -37.31 7.88 17.78
N ASP A 261 -38.44 8.56 17.61
CA ASP A 261 -39.17 8.61 16.35
C ASP A 261 -38.30 9.11 15.19
N THR A 262 -38.57 8.59 13.99
CA THR A 262 -37.81 8.91 12.76
C THR A 262 -37.77 10.41 12.40
N GLY A 263 -38.75 11.20 12.85
CA GLY A 263 -38.79 12.65 12.67
C GLY A 263 -37.99 13.45 13.70
N HIS A 264 -37.53 12.81 14.78
CA HIS A 264 -36.85 13.51 15.87
C HIS A 264 -35.42 13.94 15.45
N PRO A 265 -34.97 15.16 15.78
CA PRO A 265 -33.64 15.64 15.40
C PRO A 265 -32.50 14.74 15.90
N SER A 266 -32.61 14.21 17.12
CA SER A 266 -31.61 13.26 17.66
C SER A 266 -31.57 11.91 16.91
N HIS A 267 -32.70 11.44 16.36
CA HIS A 267 -32.72 10.24 15.52
C HIS A 267 -31.96 10.50 14.21
N ARG A 268 -32.20 11.66 13.60
CA ARG A 268 -31.49 12.09 12.38
C ARG A 268 -29.98 12.26 12.62
N ALA A 269 -29.60 12.86 13.75
CA ALA A 269 -28.21 13.02 14.15
C ALA A 269 -27.51 11.67 14.38
N ALA A 270 -28.18 10.72 15.04
CA ALA A 270 -27.66 9.37 15.24
C ALA A 270 -27.45 8.64 13.91
N LEU A 271 -28.42 8.70 12.98
CA LEU A 271 -28.25 8.14 11.64
C LEU A 271 -27.10 8.81 10.88
N GLN A 272 -26.92 10.14 11.00
CA GLN A 272 -25.81 10.87 10.39
C GLN A 272 -24.45 10.40 10.91
N ALA A 273 -24.32 10.14 12.22
CA ALA A 273 -23.10 9.62 12.82
C ALA A 273 -22.79 8.19 12.33
N LEU A 274 -23.80 7.33 12.28
CA LEU A 274 -23.64 5.97 11.75
C LEU A 274 -23.29 5.94 10.25
N GLU A 275 -23.91 6.83 9.46
CA GLU A 275 -23.59 6.99 8.04
C GLU A 275 -22.13 7.43 7.86
N LEU A 276 -21.67 8.41 8.65
CA LEU A 276 -20.30 8.89 8.62
C LEU A 276 -19.30 7.77 8.93
N LEU A 277 -19.54 7.01 10.00
CA LEU A 277 -18.68 5.88 10.39
C LEU A 277 -18.58 4.83 9.27
N LEU A 278 -19.70 4.50 8.64
CA LEU A 278 -19.73 3.53 7.54
C LEU A 278 -19.06 4.06 6.27
N VAL A 279 -19.24 5.35 5.95
CA VAL A 279 -18.58 6.01 4.83
C VAL A 279 -17.07 6.04 5.04
N GLN A 280 -16.58 6.37 6.23
CA GLN A 280 -15.14 6.35 6.52
C GLN A 280 -14.55 4.96 6.35
N ALA A 281 -15.23 3.93 6.84
CA ALA A 281 -14.82 2.54 6.63
C ALA A 281 -14.82 2.16 5.13
N LEU A 282 -15.78 2.66 4.35
CA LEU A 282 -15.83 2.47 2.89
C LEU A 282 -14.69 3.20 2.18
N LEU A 283 -14.41 4.45 2.52
CA LEU A 283 -13.30 5.22 1.93
C LEU A 283 -11.94 4.60 2.29
N ALA A 284 -11.79 4.05 3.50
CA ALA A 284 -10.61 3.32 3.90
C ALA A 284 -10.40 2.04 3.06
N ASP A 285 -11.47 1.30 2.76
CA ASP A 285 -11.42 0.15 1.86
C ASP A 285 -11.11 0.54 0.41
N LEU A 286 -11.62 1.70 -0.04
CA LEU A 286 -11.40 2.22 -1.38
C LEU A 286 -10.03 2.89 -1.55
N ALA A 287 -9.35 3.23 -0.45
CA ALA A 287 -8.01 3.82 -0.43
C ALA A 287 -7.00 2.99 -1.25
N VAL A 288 -6.04 3.65 -1.90
CA VAL A 288 -5.00 2.93 -2.65
C VAL A 288 -4.13 2.15 -1.67
N PRO A 289 -4.02 0.81 -1.81
CA PRO A 289 -3.22 0.02 -0.88
C PRO A 289 -1.74 0.41 -1.01
N PRO A 290 -0.99 0.39 0.11
CA PRO A 290 0.43 0.70 0.08
C PRO A 290 1.19 -0.28 -0.83
N ALA A 291 2.35 0.15 -1.35
CA ALA A 291 3.25 -0.73 -2.07
C ALA A 291 3.74 -1.84 -1.12
N GLY A 292 3.14 -3.03 -1.20
CA GLY A 292 3.55 -4.20 -0.42
C GLY A 292 4.84 -4.81 -0.96
N ARG A 293 5.64 -5.43 -0.07
CA ARG A 293 6.88 -6.14 -0.41
C ARG A 293 6.63 -7.51 -1.07
N LEU A 294 5.62 -8.26 -0.61
CA LEU A 294 5.38 -9.65 -1.03
C LEU A 294 4.24 -9.82 -2.03
N LEU A 295 3.23 -8.95 -1.98
CA LEU A 295 2.11 -8.96 -2.94
C LEU A 295 1.99 -7.57 -3.54
N PRO A 296 2.02 -7.44 -4.89
CA PRO A 296 1.97 -6.14 -5.55
C PRO A 296 0.53 -5.58 -5.56
N ARG A 297 -0.10 -5.45 -4.38
CA ARG A 297 -1.49 -5.00 -4.21
C ARG A 297 -1.73 -3.64 -4.88
N ARG A 298 -0.77 -2.71 -4.75
CA ARG A 298 -0.76 -1.42 -5.46
C ARG A 298 -0.78 -1.57 -6.98
N ARG A 299 -0.15 -2.61 -7.54
CA ARG A 299 -0.10 -2.84 -9.00
C ARG A 299 -1.43 -3.37 -9.55
N ARG A 300 -2.32 -3.89 -8.70
CA ARG A 300 -3.66 -4.39 -9.08
C ARG A 300 -4.70 -3.28 -9.30
N ARG A 301 -4.55 -2.11 -8.65
CA ARG A 301 -5.43 -0.96 -8.84
C ARG A 301 -5.15 -0.26 -10.17
N THR A 302 -5.99 -0.49 -11.18
CA THR A 302 -5.82 0.07 -12.53
C THR A 302 -6.93 1.04 -12.94
N ALA A 303 -7.99 1.17 -12.13
CA ALA A 303 -9.06 2.16 -12.28
C ALA A 303 -9.45 2.78 -10.93
N ALA A 304 -10.00 3.99 -10.94
CA ALA A 304 -10.61 4.63 -9.77
C ALA A 304 -12.05 4.12 -9.57
N PRO A 305 -12.54 3.97 -8.33
CA PRO A 305 -13.91 3.58 -8.08
C PRO A 305 -14.83 4.75 -8.42
N VAL A 306 -16.02 4.42 -8.92
CA VAL A 306 -17.04 5.41 -9.27
C VAL A 306 -18.28 5.18 -8.43
N LEU A 307 -18.83 6.25 -7.86
CA LEU A 307 -20.13 6.25 -7.21
C LEU A 307 -21.03 7.24 -7.96
N LEU A 308 -22.08 6.71 -8.59
CA LEU A 308 -23.13 7.47 -9.25
C LEU A 308 -24.34 7.48 -8.32
N VAL A 309 -24.82 8.66 -7.93
CA VAL A 309 -25.86 8.81 -6.91
C VAL A 309 -27.06 9.53 -7.49
N ARG A 310 -28.24 8.94 -7.35
CA ARG A 310 -29.51 9.56 -7.76
C ARG A 310 -30.12 10.30 -6.58
N ILE A 311 -30.39 11.60 -6.72
CA ILE A 311 -31.17 12.36 -5.75
C ILE A 311 -32.65 12.27 -6.19
N PRO A 312 -33.52 11.55 -5.46
CA PRO A 312 -34.94 11.48 -5.81
C PRO A 312 -35.67 12.79 -5.47
N GLU A 313 -36.84 13.02 -6.06
CA GLU A 313 -37.72 14.15 -5.68
C GLU A 313 -38.42 13.94 -4.33
N ASP A 314 -38.64 12.68 -3.93
CA ASP A 314 -39.22 12.34 -2.63
C ASP A 314 -38.31 12.83 -1.51
N THR A 315 -38.82 13.77 -0.70
CA THR A 315 -38.07 14.44 0.37
C THR A 315 -37.46 13.45 1.37
N ARG A 316 -38.17 12.39 1.76
CA ARG A 316 -37.63 11.41 2.73
C ARG A 316 -36.50 10.59 2.14
N ARG A 317 -36.65 10.18 0.88
CA ARG A 317 -35.60 9.43 0.18
C ARG A 317 -34.42 10.33 -0.19
N ALA A 318 -34.67 11.61 -0.47
CA ALA A 318 -33.64 12.61 -0.70
C ALA A 318 -32.83 12.83 0.58
N GLU A 319 -33.47 12.99 1.74
CA GLU A 319 -32.78 13.14 3.04
C GLU A 319 -31.75 12.03 3.29
N ALA A 320 -32.05 10.78 2.95
CA ALA A 320 -31.10 9.66 3.09
C ALA A 320 -29.87 9.79 2.17
N VAL A 321 -30.09 10.21 0.91
CA VAL A 321 -29.02 10.45 -0.06
C VAL A 321 -28.18 11.65 0.34
N GLU A 322 -28.80 12.72 0.77
CA GLU A 322 -28.12 13.95 1.18
C GLU A 322 -27.30 13.76 2.46
N ARG A 323 -27.79 12.96 3.41
CA ARG A 323 -27.00 12.49 4.57
C ARG A 323 -25.73 11.77 4.14
N PHE A 324 -25.84 10.87 3.15
CA PHE A 324 -24.69 10.14 2.60
C PHE A 324 -23.70 11.06 1.88
N LEU A 325 -24.18 11.99 1.05
CA LEU A 325 -23.32 12.96 0.37
C LEU A 325 -22.60 13.87 1.39
N SER A 326 -23.31 14.32 2.43
CA SER A 326 -22.74 15.09 3.53
C SER A 326 -21.66 14.29 4.28
N ALA A 327 -21.92 13.01 4.56
CA ALA A 327 -20.94 12.11 5.17
C ALA A 327 -19.70 11.90 4.28
N CYS A 328 -19.87 11.74 2.96
CA CYS A 328 -18.75 11.66 2.02
C CYS A 328 -17.91 12.94 2.00
N HIS A 329 -18.55 14.11 2.05
CA HIS A 329 -17.83 15.39 2.11
C HIS A 329 -17.06 15.54 3.42
N ALA A 330 -17.70 15.28 4.56
CA ALA A 330 -17.07 15.34 5.88
C ALA A 330 -15.88 14.38 5.98
N ALA A 331 -16.06 13.11 5.58
CA ALA A 331 -14.99 12.12 5.59
C ALA A 331 -13.85 12.49 4.62
N GLY A 332 -14.17 13.03 3.44
CA GLY A 332 -13.19 13.44 2.43
C GLY A 332 -12.25 14.57 2.88
N ARG A 333 -12.63 15.36 3.90
CA ARG A 333 -11.77 16.41 4.47
C ARG A 333 -10.70 15.90 5.43
N THR A 334 -10.79 14.65 5.87
CA THR A 334 -9.79 14.07 6.77
C THR A 334 -8.50 13.71 6.00
N ALA A 335 -7.33 14.03 6.57
CA ALA A 335 -6.03 13.90 5.90
C ALA A 335 -5.68 12.46 5.45
N ALA A 336 -6.41 11.46 5.94
CA ALA A 336 -6.20 10.05 5.64
C ALA A 336 -7.12 9.49 4.53
N SER A 337 -8.12 10.24 4.06
CA SER A 337 -9.21 9.71 3.24
C SER A 337 -9.06 9.99 1.73
N HIS A 338 -9.21 8.96 0.90
CA HIS A 338 -9.32 9.05 -0.56
C HIS A 338 -10.80 9.07 -0.94
N LEU A 339 -11.29 10.17 -1.53
CA LEU A 339 -12.63 10.20 -2.13
C LEU A 339 -12.63 9.57 -3.54
N PRO A 340 -13.49 8.57 -3.84
CA PRO A 340 -13.70 8.04 -5.18
C PRO A 340 -14.31 9.10 -6.11
N VAL A 341 -14.42 8.78 -7.39
CA VAL A 341 -15.16 9.64 -8.33
C VAL A 341 -16.63 9.59 -7.94
N LEU A 342 -17.12 10.66 -7.32
CA LEU A 342 -18.49 10.76 -6.80
C LEU A 342 -19.27 11.80 -7.60
N ILE A 343 -20.29 11.34 -8.33
CA ILE A 343 -21.18 12.20 -9.12
C ILE A 343 -22.61 11.96 -8.64
N ALA A 344 -23.21 12.99 -8.08
CA ALA A 344 -24.61 13.00 -7.68
C ALA A 344 -25.44 13.76 -8.70
N VAL A 345 -26.57 13.20 -9.08
CA VAL A 345 -27.44 13.70 -10.16
C VAL A 345 -28.85 13.86 -9.63
N GLY A 346 -29.40 15.06 -9.77
CA GLY A 346 -30.76 15.38 -9.35
C GLY A 346 -30.87 16.79 -8.79
N ARG A 347 -31.78 17.05 -7.86
CA ARG A 347 -31.96 18.38 -7.26
C ARG A 347 -31.50 18.38 -5.80
N PRO A 348 -30.30 18.89 -5.48
CA PRO A 348 -29.85 18.99 -4.09
C PRO A 348 -30.70 20.02 -3.33
N SER A 349 -31.02 19.74 -2.08
CA SER A 349 -31.67 20.69 -1.17
C SER A 349 -30.71 21.79 -0.72
N ASP A 350 -31.27 22.92 -0.26
CA ASP A 350 -30.48 24.01 0.33
C ASP A 350 -29.74 23.54 1.59
N THR A 351 -30.29 22.57 2.33
CA THR A 351 -29.65 21.97 3.50
C THR A 351 -28.39 21.19 3.10
N LEU A 352 -28.45 20.40 2.03
CA LEU A 352 -27.27 19.72 1.49
C LEU A 352 -26.23 20.75 1.02
N LEU A 353 -26.65 21.76 0.25
CA LEU A 353 -25.73 22.79 -0.26
C LEU A 353 -25.01 23.51 0.89
N ALA A 354 -25.73 23.85 1.97
CA ALA A 354 -25.14 24.42 3.17
C ALA A 354 -24.13 23.47 3.84
N ALA A 355 -24.47 22.18 3.98
CA ALA A 355 -23.56 21.17 4.53
C ALA A 355 -22.29 20.97 3.70
N LEU A 356 -22.36 21.24 2.39
CA LEU A 356 -21.24 21.18 1.45
C LEU A 356 -20.45 22.51 1.35
N GLY A 357 -20.78 23.51 2.17
CA GLY A 357 -20.11 24.81 2.18
C GLY A 357 -20.58 25.76 1.08
N ASN A 358 -21.83 25.63 0.62
CA ASN A 358 -22.46 26.45 -0.42
C ASN A 358 -21.61 26.56 -1.70
N PRO A 359 -21.38 25.44 -2.41
CA PRO A 359 -20.61 25.46 -3.64
C PRO A 359 -21.25 26.40 -4.66
N VAL A 360 -20.44 27.28 -5.25
CA VAL A 360 -20.88 28.20 -6.29
C VAL A 360 -21.29 27.40 -7.53
N ALA A 361 -22.41 27.76 -8.14
CA ALA A 361 -22.86 27.18 -9.39
C ALA A 361 -21.83 27.45 -10.51
N GLY A 362 -21.39 26.39 -11.17
CA GLY A 362 -20.35 26.41 -12.17
C GLY A 362 -20.73 25.71 -13.48
N THR A 363 -19.79 25.63 -14.41
CA THR A 363 -19.98 24.97 -15.72
C THR A 363 -19.49 23.51 -15.72
N LEU A 364 -19.86 22.75 -16.75
CA LEU A 364 -19.31 21.41 -16.97
C LEU A 364 -17.78 21.43 -17.18
N GLY A 365 -17.22 22.51 -17.75
CA GLY A 365 -15.78 22.70 -17.85
C GLY A 365 -15.11 22.88 -16.49
N GLN A 366 -15.74 23.61 -15.55
CA GLN A 366 -15.24 23.73 -14.18
C GLN A 366 -15.31 22.40 -13.41
N ALA A 367 -16.36 21.60 -13.62
CA ALA A 367 -16.41 20.24 -13.08
C ALA A 367 -15.32 19.34 -13.67
N ALA A 368 -15.01 19.48 -14.97
CA ALA A 368 -13.89 18.77 -15.60
C ALA A 368 -12.54 19.17 -14.98
N ASP A 369 -12.34 20.46 -14.71
CA ASP A 369 -11.15 20.97 -14.05
C ASP A 369 -11.02 20.47 -12.60
N ALA A 370 -12.11 20.39 -11.86
CA ALA A 370 -12.12 19.83 -10.51
C ALA A 370 -11.80 18.33 -10.50
N LEU A 371 -12.33 17.54 -11.46
CA LEU A 371 -11.95 16.13 -11.62
C LEU A 371 -10.46 15.95 -11.89
N ARG A 372 -9.88 16.86 -12.69
CA ARG A 372 -8.47 16.86 -13.04
C ARG A 372 -7.59 17.26 -11.86
N ALA A 373 -7.95 18.32 -11.13
CA ALA A 373 -7.19 18.86 -10.01
C ALA A 373 -7.25 17.95 -8.78
N GLY A 374 -8.42 17.44 -8.43
CA GLY A 374 -8.62 16.57 -7.28
C GLY A 374 -8.44 17.27 -5.93
N ASP A 375 -8.94 18.51 -5.82
CA ASP A 375 -8.82 19.35 -4.62
C ASP A 375 -9.83 18.99 -3.50
N GLY A 376 -10.74 18.04 -3.76
CA GLY A 376 -11.74 17.55 -2.81
C GLY A 376 -12.90 18.51 -2.58
N ARG A 377 -12.96 19.66 -3.28
CA ARG A 377 -14.04 20.64 -3.13
C ARG A 377 -15.28 20.20 -3.93
N PRO A 378 -16.49 20.33 -3.39
CA PRO A 378 -17.70 20.03 -4.14
C PRO A 378 -17.94 21.08 -5.23
N VAL A 379 -18.41 20.64 -6.40
CA VAL A 379 -18.76 21.50 -7.53
C VAL A 379 -20.23 21.27 -7.88
N LEU A 380 -21.01 22.36 -7.90
CA LEU A 380 -22.41 22.36 -8.32
C LEU A 380 -22.50 22.81 -9.78
N VAL A 381 -23.13 22.00 -10.63
CA VAL A 381 -23.34 22.30 -12.05
C VAL A 381 -24.81 22.21 -12.38
N PRO A 382 -25.51 23.33 -12.61
CA PRO A 382 -26.84 23.31 -13.22
C PRO A 382 -26.74 22.85 -14.68
N LEU A 383 -27.60 21.92 -15.06
CA LEU A 383 -27.80 21.51 -16.45
C LEU A 383 -28.97 22.28 -17.05
N ASP A 384 -28.83 22.72 -18.29
CA ASP A 384 -29.89 23.42 -19.02
C ASP A 384 -31.01 22.44 -19.47
N GLU A 385 -32.20 22.96 -19.75
CA GLU A 385 -33.33 22.14 -20.25
C GLU A 385 -33.17 21.75 -21.72
N GLU A 386 -32.67 22.69 -22.54
CA GLU A 386 -32.53 22.54 -23.99
C GLU A 386 -31.75 21.27 -24.41
N PRO A 387 -30.62 20.90 -23.78
CA PRO A 387 -29.87 19.68 -24.12
C PRO A 387 -30.65 18.36 -23.93
N PHE A 388 -31.69 18.35 -23.09
CA PHE A 388 -32.51 17.15 -22.88
C PHE A 388 -33.49 16.91 -24.04
N GLY A 389 -33.82 17.94 -24.83
CA GLY A 389 -34.68 17.84 -26.01
C GLY A 389 -33.97 17.33 -27.29
N ARG A 390 -32.70 16.94 -27.20
CA ARG A 390 -31.86 16.55 -28.35
C ARG A 390 -31.13 15.22 -28.09
N PRO A 391 -30.65 14.51 -29.13
CA PRO A 391 -29.73 13.40 -28.96
C PRO A 391 -28.50 13.80 -28.13
N GLY A 392 -28.12 12.98 -27.17
CA GLY A 392 -26.96 13.23 -26.32
C GLY A 392 -25.65 12.75 -26.95
N GLN A 393 -24.55 13.07 -26.27
CA GLN A 393 -23.21 12.62 -26.65
C GLN A 393 -22.81 11.36 -25.88
N ASP A 394 -22.35 10.34 -26.59
CA ASP A 394 -21.91 9.10 -25.97
C ASP A 394 -20.57 9.24 -25.26
N ILE A 395 -20.48 8.80 -24.01
CA ILE A 395 -19.19 8.75 -23.31
C ILE A 395 -18.46 7.49 -23.78
N ALA A 396 -17.31 7.68 -24.44
CA ALA A 396 -16.51 6.56 -24.89
C ALA A 396 -16.11 5.65 -23.72
N ARG A 397 -16.07 4.34 -23.96
CA ARG A 397 -15.77 3.33 -22.95
C ARG A 397 -14.42 3.55 -22.27
N VAL A 398 -14.31 3.23 -20.98
CA VAL A 398 -13.00 3.22 -20.30
C VAL A 398 -12.25 1.93 -20.61
N ASP A 399 -10.93 2.02 -20.75
CA ASP A 399 -10.07 0.86 -21.01
C ASP A 399 -8.97 0.73 -19.94
N PRO A 400 -9.31 0.21 -18.75
CA PRO A 400 -8.34 0.03 -17.69
C PRO A 400 -7.40 -1.14 -18.01
N ARG A 401 -6.10 -0.94 -17.77
CA ARG A 401 -5.12 -2.03 -17.96
C ARG A 401 -5.47 -3.24 -17.10
N ARG A 402 -5.37 -4.43 -17.69
CA ARG A 402 -5.54 -5.70 -16.96
C ARG A 402 -4.25 -6.08 -16.24
N PHE A 403 -4.32 -6.22 -14.92
CA PHE A 403 -3.20 -6.79 -14.15
C PHE A 403 -3.23 -8.31 -14.25
N LYS A 404 -2.18 -8.92 -14.83
CA LYS A 404 -1.99 -10.38 -14.82
C LYS A 404 -1.04 -10.75 -13.69
N LEU A 405 -1.48 -11.60 -12.76
CA LEU A 405 -0.53 -12.26 -11.86
C LEU A 405 0.23 -13.32 -12.65
N PRO A 406 1.58 -13.39 -12.55
CA PRO A 406 2.29 -14.57 -13.02
C PRO A 406 1.81 -15.77 -12.21
N TRP A 407 1.43 -16.86 -12.89
CA TRP A 407 0.86 -18.08 -12.28
C TRP A 407 1.69 -18.61 -11.10
N ARG A 408 3.03 -18.51 -11.18
CA ARG A 408 3.96 -18.89 -10.10
C ARG A 408 3.72 -18.18 -8.76
N ALA A 409 3.26 -16.91 -8.78
CA ALA A 409 2.96 -16.15 -7.56
C ALA A 409 1.65 -16.59 -6.87
N VAL A 410 0.73 -17.20 -7.61
CA VAL A 410 -0.52 -17.77 -7.06
C VAL A 410 -0.22 -19.06 -6.29
N HIS A 411 0.66 -19.90 -6.83
CA HIS A 411 1.05 -21.17 -6.19
C HIS A 411 1.86 -20.96 -4.91
N LEU A 412 2.79 -20.01 -4.85
CA LEU A 412 3.54 -19.71 -3.62
C LEU A 412 2.64 -19.31 -2.44
N THR A 413 1.59 -18.52 -2.68
CA THR A 413 0.63 -18.16 -1.62
C THR A 413 -0.29 -19.32 -1.21
N ALA A 414 -0.68 -20.18 -2.15
CA ALA A 414 -1.54 -21.32 -1.85
C ALA A 414 -0.77 -22.39 -1.07
N TRP A 415 0.45 -22.72 -1.50
CA TRP A 415 1.32 -23.69 -0.82
C TRP A 415 1.82 -23.18 0.54
N GLY A 416 2.08 -21.88 0.69
CA GLY A 416 2.44 -21.30 1.99
C GLY A 416 1.32 -21.41 3.04
N ILE A 417 0.05 -21.29 2.64
CA ILE A 417 -1.11 -21.46 3.54
C ILE A 417 -1.32 -22.94 3.87
N VAL A 418 -1.17 -23.83 2.90
CA VAL A 418 -1.27 -25.29 3.12
C VAL A 418 -0.13 -25.76 4.03
N ALA A 419 1.11 -25.34 3.80
CA ALA A 419 2.24 -25.66 4.67
C ALA A 419 2.04 -25.12 6.09
N ALA A 420 1.53 -23.88 6.24
CA ALA A 420 1.23 -23.32 7.55
C ALA A 420 0.14 -24.13 8.29
N LEU A 421 -0.95 -24.51 7.61
CA LEU A 421 -2.04 -25.31 8.19
C LEU A 421 -1.63 -26.75 8.53
N VAL A 422 -0.69 -27.33 7.78
CA VAL A 422 -0.16 -28.68 8.04
C VAL A 422 0.86 -28.67 9.19
N LEU A 423 1.58 -27.56 9.40
CA LEU A 423 2.60 -27.43 10.45
C LEU A 423 2.06 -26.88 11.79
N THR A 424 0.87 -26.28 11.82
CA THR A 424 0.29 -25.74 13.08
C THR A 424 -0.12 -26.82 14.12
N PRO A 425 -0.55 -28.05 13.77
CA PRO A 425 -0.85 -29.06 14.78
C PRO A 425 0.40 -29.64 15.45
N LEU A 426 1.60 -29.41 14.89
CA LEU A 426 2.88 -29.89 15.46
C LEU A 426 3.49 -28.93 16.50
N ALA A 427 2.88 -27.75 16.72
CA ALA A 427 3.44 -26.70 17.58
C ALA A 427 2.77 -26.58 18.96
N PHE A 428 2.01 -27.59 19.40
CA PHE A 428 1.66 -27.73 20.82
C PHE A 428 2.74 -28.56 21.53
N PRO A 429 3.25 -28.13 22.70
CA PRO A 429 4.42 -28.74 23.31
C PRO A 429 4.04 -30.07 23.97
N LEU A 430 4.22 -31.17 23.25
CA LEU A 430 4.34 -32.48 23.85
C LEU A 430 5.82 -32.70 24.21
N GLY A 431 6.19 -32.27 25.43
CA GLY A 431 7.48 -32.59 26.07
C GLY A 431 8.70 -31.81 25.55
N PRO A 432 9.83 -31.83 26.29
CA PRO A 432 11.06 -31.19 25.87
C PRO A 432 11.68 -32.00 24.73
N GLY A 433 11.26 -31.68 23.50
CA GLY A 433 11.92 -32.18 22.30
C GLY A 433 13.38 -31.71 22.28
N HIS A 434 14.31 -32.60 21.96
CA HIS A 434 15.69 -32.24 21.71
C HIS A 434 15.72 -31.33 20.48
N GLU A 435 16.00 -30.05 20.68
CA GLU A 435 16.20 -29.12 19.56
C GLU A 435 17.58 -29.41 18.96
N SER A 436 17.59 -29.88 17.71
CA SER A 436 18.81 -30.01 16.91
C SER A 436 19.50 -28.65 16.79
N CYS A 437 20.82 -28.62 16.84
CA CYS A 437 21.58 -27.38 16.76
C CYS A 437 21.32 -26.66 15.43
N VAL A 438 21.06 -25.35 15.50
CA VAL A 438 20.91 -24.54 14.29
C VAL A 438 22.25 -24.49 13.56
N GLY A 439 22.29 -25.07 12.37
CA GLY A 439 23.52 -25.29 11.60
C GLY A 439 23.85 -26.77 11.35
N GLY A 440 23.13 -27.68 12.00
CA GLY A 440 23.40 -29.12 11.96
C GLY A 440 24.45 -29.53 12.99
N ASP A 441 24.54 -30.84 13.25
CA ASP A 441 25.54 -31.42 14.17
C ASP A 441 26.87 -31.74 13.47
N ASP A 442 26.92 -31.53 12.14
CA ASP A 442 28.09 -31.76 11.31
C ASP A 442 29.00 -30.53 11.28
N THR A 443 30.30 -30.74 11.47
CA THR A 443 31.28 -29.68 11.28
C THR A 443 31.35 -29.29 9.81
N VAL A 444 30.98 -28.05 9.50
CA VAL A 444 31.07 -27.47 8.13
C VAL A 444 32.53 -27.26 7.68
N ALA A 445 33.50 -27.68 8.49
CA ALA A 445 34.94 -27.65 8.21
C ALA A 445 35.40 -28.77 7.24
N ALA A 446 34.51 -29.30 6.40
CA ALA A 446 34.91 -30.04 5.21
C ALA A 446 35.42 -29.03 4.16
N ALA A 447 36.64 -28.55 4.37
CA ALA A 447 37.32 -27.62 3.49
C ALA A 447 37.31 -28.14 2.04
N ARG A 448 36.86 -27.29 1.11
CA ARG A 448 37.16 -27.48 -0.32
C ARG A 448 38.69 -27.59 -0.43
N THR A 449 39.16 -28.74 -0.89
CA THR A 449 40.59 -29.10 -0.94
C THR A 449 41.33 -28.44 -2.11
N GLU A 450 40.60 -27.80 -3.02
CA GLU A 450 41.17 -27.05 -4.14
C GLU A 450 41.04 -25.54 -3.90
N PRO A 451 42.16 -24.83 -3.65
CA PRO A 451 42.14 -23.38 -3.60
C PRO A 451 41.73 -22.83 -4.97
N VAL A 452 40.79 -21.87 -4.97
CA VAL A 452 40.46 -21.10 -6.17
C VAL A 452 41.71 -20.34 -6.56
N ARG A 453 42.32 -20.68 -7.71
CA ARG A 453 43.51 -19.94 -8.20
C ARG A 453 43.15 -18.48 -8.43
N VAL A 454 43.68 -17.59 -7.60
CA VAL A 454 43.50 -16.14 -7.73
C VAL A 454 44.71 -15.59 -8.48
N ARG A 455 44.51 -14.62 -9.38
CA ARG A 455 45.62 -13.84 -10.00
C ARG A 455 45.47 -12.36 -9.62
N PRO A 456 45.80 -11.97 -8.37
CA PRO A 456 45.42 -10.67 -7.79
C PRO A 456 45.96 -9.48 -8.59
N ALA A 457 47.27 -9.50 -8.88
CA ALA A 457 47.92 -8.40 -9.59
C ALA A 457 47.36 -8.21 -11.01
N GLU A 458 47.16 -9.31 -11.75
CA GLU A 458 46.57 -9.27 -13.10
C GLU A 458 45.14 -8.75 -13.08
N TRP A 459 44.33 -9.19 -12.11
CA TRP A 459 42.94 -8.75 -11.98
C TRP A 459 42.83 -7.28 -11.60
N TYR A 460 43.71 -6.81 -10.71
CA TYR A 460 43.81 -5.40 -10.37
C TYR A 460 44.19 -4.57 -11.60
N ASP A 461 45.26 -4.95 -12.30
CA ASP A 461 45.76 -4.22 -13.48
C ASP A 461 44.74 -4.19 -14.62
N ALA A 462 44.04 -5.29 -14.87
CA ALA A 462 42.96 -5.34 -15.85
C ALA A 462 41.83 -4.36 -15.52
N THR A 463 41.52 -4.21 -14.24
CA THR A 463 40.46 -3.31 -13.77
C THR A 463 40.89 -1.84 -13.81
N VAL A 464 42.12 -1.54 -13.39
CA VAL A 464 42.72 -0.21 -13.58
C VAL A 464 42.73 0.17 -15.06
N GLY A 465 43.11 -0.76 -15.93
CA GLY A 465 43.09 -0.56 -17.38
C GLY A 465 41.70 -0.23 -17.93
N GLU A 466 40.64 -0.83 -17.38
CA GLU A 466 39.26 -0.45 -17.74
C GLU A 466 38.92 0.96 -17.29
N ILE A 467 39.25 1.33 -16.05
CA ILE A 467 39.03 2.70 -15.55
C ILE A 467 39.81 3.72 -16.38
N THR A 468 41.05 3.41 -16.78
CA THR A 468 41.83 4.26 -17.68
C THR A 468 41.14 4.45 -19.03
N ARG A 469 40.59 3.38 -19.63
CA ARG A 469 39.80 3.49 -20.87
C ARG A 469 38.55 4.37 -20.68
N GLN A 470 37.82 4.20 -19.58
CA GLN A 470 36.63 4.99 -19.30
C GLN A 470 36.96 6.45 -18.98
N ASN A 471 38.09 6.74 -18.34
CA ASN A 471 38.59 8.09 -18.11
C ASN A 471 38.94 8.79 -19.43
N ALA A 472 39.62 8.10 -20.35
CA ALA A 472 39.91 8.65 -21.68
C ALA A 472 38.62 8.99 -22.44
N ARG A 473 37.57 8.16 -22.32
CA ARG A 473 36.25 8.45 -22.88
C ARG A 473 35.56 9.65 -22.20
N ALA A 474 35.68 9.78 -20.88
CA ALA A 474 35.19 10.96 -20.17
C ALA A 474 35.90 12.25 -20.64
N GLU A 475 37.20 12.19 -20.88
CA GLU A 475 37.99 13.30 -21.42
C GLU A 475 37.57 13.67 -22.86
N GLN A 476 37.18 12.71 -23.69
CA GLN A 476 36.59 12.98 -25.00
C GLN A 476 35.29 13.79 -24.89
N TYR A 477 34.40 13.46 -23.95
CA TYR A 477 33.20 14.26 -23.71
C TYR A 477 33.53 15.68 -23.22
N ALA A 478 34.56 15.83 -22.39
CA ALA A 478 35.03 17.14 -21.96
C ALA A 478 35.54 17.99 -23.12
N ALA A 479 36.30 17.38 -24.05
CA ALA A 479 36.78 18.04 -25.27
C ALA A 479 35.64 18.48 -26.21
N GLN A 480 34.48 17.81 -26.13
CA GLN A 480 33.24 18.20 -26.83
C GLN A 480 32.46 19.32 -26.11
N GLY A 481 33.00 19.89 -25.03
CA GLY A 481 32.35 20.93 -24.23
C GLY A 481 31.33 20.41 -23.22
N ARG A 482 31.21 19.09 -23.03
CA ARG A 482 30.31 18.52 -22.02
C ARG A 482 30.87 18.68 -20.62
N THR A 483 29.96 18.83 -19.65
CA THR A 483 30.31 18.88 -18.23
C THR A 483 30.67 17.47 -17.75
N VAL A 484 31.89 17.29 -17.26
CA VAL A 484 32.38 16.03 -16.68
C VAL A 484 32.74 16.25 -15.22
N ARG A 485 32.60 15.21 -14.38
CA ARG A 485 32.94 15.26 -12.96
C ARG A 485 33.86 14.11 -12.57
N THR A 486 34.78 14.39 -11.64
CA THR A 486 35.71 13.38 -11.10
C THR A 486 35.27 12.92 -9.70
N VAL A 487 35.28 11.61 -9.48
CA VAL A 487 35.26 11.00 -8.14
C VAL A 487 36.63 10.41 -7.85
N VAL A 488 37.12 10.59 -6.62
CA VAL A 488 38.36 9.96 -6.17
C VAL A 488 38.02 8.66 -5.45
N TRP A 489 38.67 7.57 -5.83
CA TRP A 489 38.61 6.32 -5.08
C TRP A 489 39.90 6.15 -4.28
N PHE A 490 39.79 6.20 -2.95
CA PHE A 490 40.91 5.93 -2.05
C PHE A 490 40.97 4.44 -1.75
N SER A 491 42.11 3.84 -2.06
CA SER A 491 42.37 2.42 -1.85
C SER A 491 43.53 2.19 -0.92
N SER A 492 43.61 0.98 -0.39
CA SER A 492 44.86 0.44 0.14
C SER A 492 45.88 0.20 -0.99
N GLU A 493 47.03 -0.34 -0.63
CA GLU A 493 48.06 -0.74 -1.59
C GLU A 493 47.60 -1.90 -2.48
N LYS A 494 48.10 -1.93 -3.72
CA LYS A 494 47.76 -2.98 -4.69
C LYS A 494 48.09 -4.37 -4.08
N PRO A 495 47.13 -5.31 -4.03
CA PRO A 495 47.39 -6.65 -3.52
C PRO A 495 48.37 -7.40 -4.44
N VAL A 496 49.42 -7.98 -3.86
CA VAL A 496 50.47 -8.70 -4.61
C VAL A 496 50.36 -10.22 -4.48
N ASP A 497 49.69 -10.72 -3.45
CA ASP A 497 49.49 -12.15 -3.22
C ASP A 497 48.06 -12.52 -2.78
N GLU A 498 47.82 -13.82 -2.61
CA GLU A 498 46.51 -14.36 -2.21
C GLU A 498 46.12 -13.96 -0.78
N THR A 499 47.10 -13.77 0.10
CA THR A 499 46.88 -13.36 1.50
C THR A 499 46.37 -11.92 1.56
N ASP A 500 46.99 -11.02 0.78
CA ASP A 500 46.52 -9.64 0.64
C ASP A 500 45.09 -9.61 0.08
N THR A 501 44.74 -10.54 -0.83
CA THR A 501 43.40 -10.60 -1.43
C THR A 501 42.33 -11.16 -0.48
N LEU A 502 42.71 -12.05 0.44
CA LEU A 502 41.81 -12.65 1.42
C LEU A 502 41.30 -11.63 2.46
N TYR A 503 42.12 -10.63 2.78
CA TYR A 503 41.83 -9.63 3.81
C TYR A 503 41.54 -8.22 3.25
N ASP A 504 41.58 -8.05 1.93
CA ASP A 504 41.38 -6.76 1.28
C ASP A 504 40.37 -6.84 0.11
N GLY A 505 39.24 -6.13 0.26
CA GLY A 505 38.15 -6.03 -0.73
C GLY A 505 38.47 -5.17 -1.96
N THR A 506 39.70 -4.66 -2.08
CA THR A 506 40.16 -3.74 -3.14
C THR A 506 39.80 -4.19 -4.56
N ILE A 507 40.07 -5.44 -4.94
CA ILE A 507 39.82 -5.93 -6.32
C ILE A 507 38.32 -5.95 -6.66
N PRO A 508 37.44 -6.63 -5.89
CA PRO A 508 36.01 -6.64 -6.20
C PRO A 508 35.36 -5.25 -6.12
N GLU A 509 35.79 -4.40 -5.19
CA GLU A 509 35.32 -3.01 -5.11
C GLU A 509 35.70 -2.24 -6.38
N LEU A 510 36.97 -2.28 -6.77
CA LEU A 510 37.46 -1.58 -7.96
C LEU A 510 36.77 -2.06 -9.24
N ARG A 511 36.45 -3.36 -9.33
CA ARG A 511 35.66 -3.93 -10.43
C ARG A 511 34.25 -3.36 -10.45
N GLY A 512 33.61 -3.23 -9.28
CA GLY A 512 32.32 -2.57 -9.14
C GLY A 512 32.36 -1.12 -9.62
N VAL A 513 33.40 -0.37 -9.23
CA VAL A 513 33.62 1.01 -9.67
C VAL A 513 33.78 1.09 -11.19
N ALA A 514 34.58 0.22 -11.79
CA ALA A 514 34.78 0.17 -13.24
C ALA A 514 33.47 -0.12 -14.00
N LEU A 515 32.68 -1.09 -13.52
CA LEU A 515 31.39 -1.44 -14.12
C LEU A 515 30.39 -0.28 -14.05
N TRP A 516 30.29 0.38 -12.89
CA TRP A 516 29.40 1.54 -12.73
C TRP A 516 29.86 2.74 -13.56
N GLN A 517 31.17 3.01 -13.61
CA GLN A 517 31.71 4.08 -14.43
C GLN A 517 31.38 3.85 -15.91
N ARG A 518 31.62 2.64 -16.42
CA ARG A 518 31.29 2.27 -17.80
C ARG A 518 29.80 2.48 -18.08
N LYS A 519 28.93 1.96 -17.21
CA LYS A 519 27.48 2.12 -17.36
C LYS A 519 27.08 3.61 -17.40
N LEU A 520 27.58 4.42 -16.47
CA LEU A 520 27.25 5.85 -16.41
C LEU A 520 27.73 6.59 -17.66
N ASN A 521 28.90 6.24 -18.19
CA ASN A 521 29.45 6.84 -19.41
C ASN A 521 28.75 6.35 -20.69
N ASP A 522 28.21 5.13 -20.69
CA ASP A 522 27.35 4.60 -21.76
C ASP A 522 25.98 5.30 -21.76
N ASP A 523 25.36 5.43 -20.59
CA ASP A 523 24.09 6.15 -20.42
C ASP A 523 24.26 7.63 -20.82
N ALA A 524 25.35 8.28 -20.37
CA ALA A 524 25.66 9.65 -20.77
C ALA A 524 26.04 9.79 -22.25
N GLY A 525 26.48 8.72 -22.92
CA GLY A 525 26.65 8.72 -24.37
C GLY A 525 25.32 8.70 -25.14
N SER A 526 24.25 8.21 -24.51
CA SER A 526 22.92 8.09 -25.10
C SER A 526 22.01 9.27 -24.75
N ASP A 527 22.34 10.04 -23.70
CA ASP A 527 21.59 11.19 -23.21
C ASP A 527 22.54 12.32 -22.80
N GLU A 528 22.46 13.45 -23.51
CA GLU A 528 23.31 14.62 -23.27
C GLU A 528 23.00 15.33 -21.94
N ALA A 529 21.81 15.13 -21.35
CA ALA A 529 21.45 15.69 -20.06
C ALA A 529 22.16 15.01 -18.87
N LEU A 530 22.77 13.84 -19.11
CA LEU A 530 23.54 13.12 -18.10
C LEU A 530 25.02 13.53 -18.10
N VAL A 531 25.66 13.44 -16.94
CA VAL A 531 27.03 13.90 -16.70
C VAL A 531 28.00 12.70 -16.74
N PRO A 532 28.96 12.65 -17.68
CA PRO A 532 29.99 11.62 -17.69
C PRO A 532 30.88 11.68 -16.45
N LEU A 533 31.37 10.51 -16.04
CA LEU A 533 32.14 10.29 -14.82
C LEU A 533 33.59 9.89 -15.12
N ARG A 534 34.52 10.61 -14.50
CA ARG A 534 35.93 10.26 -14.39
C ARG A 534 36.20 9.69 -12.98
N VAL A 535 36.99 8.64 -12.89
CA VAL A 535 37.39 8.03 -11.62
C VAL A 535 38.90 8.17 -11.46
N GLU A 536 39.33 8.77 -10.36
CA GLU A 536 40.74 8.91 -10.03
C GLU A 536 41.12 7.98 -8.89
N ILE A 537 41.93 6.97 -9.19
CA ILE A 537 42.43 6.01 -8.21
C ILE A 537 43.58 6.64 -7.44
N ARG A 538 43.52 6.58 -6.10
CA ARG A 538 44.59 7.02 -5.22
C ARG A 538 44.86 5.97 -4.14
N THR A 539 46.07 5.42 -4.15
CA THR A 539 46.54 4.54 -3.09
C THR A 539 46.90 5.35 -1.85
N THR A 540 46.53 4.84 -0.68
CA THR A 540 46.72 5.48 0.64
C THR A 540 47.64 4.67 1.56
N GLY A 541 48.49 3.83 0.95
CA GLY A 541 49.42 2.94 1.64
C GLY A 541 48.76 1.65 2.13
N LYS A 542 49.58 0.68 2.55
CA LYS A 542 49.12 -0.59 3.11
C LYS A 542 48.18 -0.33 4.29
N ALA A 543 47.01 -0.97 4.26
CA ALA A 543 45.97 -0.82 5.29
C ALA A 543 45.64 0.64 5.66
N PHE A 544 45.67 1.56 4.68
CA PHE A 544 45.28 2.97 4.85
C PHE A 544 46.20 3.82 5.75
N HIS A 545 47.44 3.40 5.98
CA HIS A 545 48.37 4.11 6.86
C HIS A 545 48.57 5.60 6.48
N ASP A 546 48.55 5.94 5.19
CA ASP A 546 48.72 7.31 4.69
C ASP A 546 47.38 7.98 4.29
N ALA A 547 46.23 7.46 4.76
CA ALA A 547 44.91 7.98 4.42
C ALA A 547 44.75 9.47 4.78
N GLU A 548 45.15 9.88 5.99
CA GLU A 548 45.03 11.27 6.41
C GLU A 548 45.89 12.20 5.55
N ARG A 549 47.14 11.79 5.28
CA ARG A 549 48.07 12.55 4.42
C ARG A 549 47.49 12.71 3.01
N SER A 550 46.93 11.65 2.45
CA SER A 550 46.32 11.63 1.13
C SER A 550 45.08 12.53 1.05
N ALA A 551 44.24 12.54 2.09
CA ALA A 551 43.11 13.45 2.22
C ALA A 551 43.55 14.92 2.31
N ARG A 552 44.58 15.23 3.12
CA ARG A 552 45.13 16.60 3.22
C ARG A 552 45.65 17.10 1.86
N LYS A 553 46.35 16.23 1.12
CA LYS A 553 46.83 16.52 -0.24
C LYS A 553 45.66 16.79 -1.19
N LEU A 554 44.63 15.94 -1.17
CA LEU A 554 43.43 16.13 -1.98
C LEU A 554 42.74 17.46 -1.69
N VAL A 555 42.56 17.81 -0.42
CA VAL A 555 41.95 19.09 0.00
C VAL A 555 42.79 20.28 -0.48
N ALA A 556 44.12 20.22 -0.36
CA ALA A 556 45.00 21.27 -0.85
C ALA A 556 44.88 21.47 -2.37
N GLU A 557 44.81 20.37 -3.12
CA GLU A 557 44.60 20.43 -4.57
C GLU A 557 43.25 21.04 -4.95
N VAL A 558 42.16 20.65 -4.28
CA VAL A 558 40.82 21.20 -4.53
C VAL A 558 40.78 22.70 -4.19
N ARG A 559 41.37 23.10 -3.05
CA ARG A 559 41.42 24.51 -2.62
C ARG A 559 42.31 25.39 -3.50
N SER A 560 43.31 24.82 -4.17
CA SER A 560 44.19 25.58 -5.07
C SER A 560 43.46 26.16 -6.29
N GLY A 561 42.22 25.73 -6.57
CA GLY A 561 41.43 26.18 -7.71
C GLY A 561 41.93 25.66 -9.07
N LYS A 562 43.03 24.90 -9.10
CA LYS A 562 43.63 24.35 -10.34
C LYS A 562 42.85 23.17 -10.93
N ARG A 563 41.83 22.67 -10.23
CA ARG A 563 41.01 21.52 -10.63
C ARG A 563 39.65 21.99 -11.15
N THR A 564 39.64 22.47 -12.38
CA THR A 564 38.43 22.93 -13.09
C THR A 564 37.95 21.90 -14.12
N GLY A 565 36.76 22.12 -14.69
CA GLY A 565 36.21 21.27 -15.75
C GLY A 565 36.05 19.81 -15.33
N GLU A 566 36.58 18.91 -16.14
CA GLU A 566 36.55 17.46 -15.96
C GLU A 566 37.33 16.98 -14.72
N ARG A 567 38.30 17.77 -14.26
CA ARG A 567 39.14 17.46 -13.09
C ARG A 567 38.52 17.91 -11.77
N GLN A 568 37.37 18.58 -11.81
CA GLN A 568 36.63 19.00 -10.63
C GLN A 568 36.16 17.77 -9.85
N ILE A 569 36.54 17.70 -8.58
CA ILE A 569 36.22 16.57 -7.70
C ILE A 569 34.87 16.82 -7.03
N VAL A 570 33.96 15.84 -7.13
CA VAL A 570 32.62 15.91 -6.52
C VAL A 570 32.47 15.06 -5.27
N GLY A 571 33.39 14.12 -5.03
CA GLY A 571 33.37 13.28 -3.85
C GLY A 571 34.46 12.23 -3.84
N VAL A 572 34.50 11.50 -2.72
CA VAL A 572 35.45 10.43 -2.43
C VAL A 572 34.67 9.13 -2.17
N LEU A 573 35.18 8.01 -2.67
CA LEU A 573 34.71 6.65 -2.42
C LEU A 573 35.86 5.81 -1.84
N GLY A 574 35.55 4.82 -1.01
CA GLY A 574 36.50 3.80 -0.54
C GLY A 574 36.54 3.76 0.98
N PHE A 575 37.75 3.62 1.53
CA PHE A 575 37.99 3.44 2.97
C PHE A 575 37.48 2.10 3.49
N GLU A 576 38.09 1.03 2.98
CA GLU A 576 37.63 -0.33 3.23
C GLU A 576 37.86 -0.81 4.67
N GLN A 577 38.67 -0.10 5.47
CA GLN A 577 39.02 -0.51 6.83
C GLN A 577 38.70 0.57 7.87
N SER A 578 38.05 0.16 8.97
CA SER A 578 37.81 1.00 10.15
C SER A 578 39.08 1.21 10.99
N ARG A 579 39.96 2.10 10.51
CA ARG A 579 41.21 2.49 11.18
C ARG A 579 41.15 3.92 11.70
N LYS A 580 42.06 4.26 12.64
CA LYS A 580 42.16 5.62 13.17
C LYS A 580 42.55 6.62 12.07
N GLU A 581 43.43 6.19 11.17
CA GLU A 581 43.93 6.93 10.02
C GLU A 581 42.80 7.21 9.02
N THR A 582 41.92 6.23 8.80
CA THR A 582 40.69 6.36 8.02
C THR A 582 39.76 7.41 8.63
N ALA A 583 39.49 7.31 9.94
CA ALA A 583 38.65 8.29 10.65
C ALA A 583 39.25 9.70 10.62
N ALA A 584 40.58 9.84 10.71
CA ALA A 584 41.28 11.11 10.59
C ALA A 584 41.15 11.71 9.18
N ALA A 585 41.30 10.87 8.14
CA ALA A 585 41.10 11.26 6.74
C ALA A 585 39.68 11.78 6.48
N LEU A 586 38.65 11.08 6.97
CA LEU A 586 37.27 11.52 6.88
C LEU A 586 37.03 12.85 7.59
N GLY A 587 37.70 13.10 8.72
CA GLY A 587 37.64 14.39 9.41
C GLY A 587 38.23 15.53 8.58
N VAL A 588 39.33 15.27 7.87
CA VAL A 588 39.94 16.23 6.94
C VAL A 588 39.00 16.55 5.78
N LEU A 589 38.41 15.52 5.14
CA LEU A 589 37.44 15.69 4.05
C LEU A 589 36.18 16.42 4.51
N GLY A 590 35.66 16.06 5.69
CA GLY A 590 34.47 16.66 6.30
C GLY A 590 34.61 18.15 6.56
N ARG A 591 35.74 18.58 7.16
CA ARG A 591 36.04 20.00 7.36
C ARG A 591 36.20 20.78 6.05
N ALA A 592 36.60 20.10 4.98
CA ALA A 592 36.66 20.68 3.63
C ALA A 592 35.33 20.60 2.86
N ARG A 593 34.27 20.03 3.46
CA ARG A 593 32.96 19.78 2.83
C ARG A 593 33.03 18.91 1.56
N ILE A 594 34.00 17.99 1.51
CA ILE A 594 34.10 17.01 0.42
C ILE A 594 33.35 15.75 0.86
N PRO A 595 32.26 15.35 0.17
CA PRO A 595 31.51 14.18 0.56
C PRO A 595 32.32 12.90 0.35
N ALA A 596 32.21 11.99 1.32
CA ALA A 596 32.88 10.70 1.30
C ALA A 596 31.86 9.58 1.51
N VAL A 597 31.94 8.52 0.70
CA VAL A 597 31.11 7.31 0.84
C VAL A 597 31.99 6.16 1.27
N GLY A 598 31.68 5.57 2.43
CA GLY A 598 32.38 4.41 2.97
C GLY A 598 31.75 3.12 2.51
N THR A 599 32.56 2.19 2.00
CA THR A 599 32.07 0.92 1.43
C THR A 599 32.01 -0.22 2.44
N THR A 600 32.98 -0.32 3.36
CA THR A 600 33.05 -1.45 4.31
C THR A 600 33.53 -1.08 5.73
N ALA A 601 33.75 0.19 6.04
CA ALA A 601 34.10 0.62 7.39
C ALA A 601 32.85 0.65 8.31
N THR A 602 32.71 -0.34 9.18
CA THR A 602 31.52 -0.59 10.02
C THR A 602 31.66 -0.16 11.49
N ALA A 603 32.86 0.19 11.97
CA ALA A 603 33.05 0.58 13.38
C ALA A 603 32.18 1.78 13.77
N ASP A 604 31.56 1.72 14.96
CA ASP A 604 30.62 2.75 15.44
C ASP A 604 31.27 4.13 15.53
N GLU A 605 32.55 4.18 15.88
CA GLU A 605 33.37 5.39 16.02
C GLU A 605 33.54 6.16 14.69
N MET A 606 33.27 5.52 13.54
CA MET A 606 33.34 6.15 12.22
C MET A 606 32.26 7.23 12.01
N ILE A 607 31.19 7.24 12.81
CA ILE A 607 30.08 8.22 12.69
C ILE A 607 29.99 9.15 13.93
N HIS A 608 30.58 8.76 15.07
CA HIS A 608 30.31 9.41 16.36
C HIS A 608 31.07 10.73 16.63
N ASN A 609 32.06 11.13 15.83
CA ASN A 609 32.70 12.44 16.00
C ASN A 609 31.99 13.46 15.11
N GLY A 610 31.32 14.46 15.70
CA GLY A 610 30.45 15.46 15.03
C GLY A 610 31.05 16.29 13.87
N ASP A 611 32.29 16.03 13.47
CA ASP A 611 33.00 16.58 12.32
C ASP A 611 32.71 15.84 10.99
N TYR A 612 32.13 14.63 11.02
CA TYR A 612 31.92 13.80 9.81
C TYR A 612 30.60 14.06 9.08
N ARG A 613 30.12 15.31 9.01
CA ARG A 613 28.80 15.67 8.42
C ARG A 613 28.62 15.34 6.93
N THR A 614 29.67 14.90 6.26
CA THR A 614 29.67 14.59 4.82
C THR A 614 30.11 13.15 4.54
N TYR A 615 30.26 12.33 5.58
CA TYR A 615 30.53 10.90 5.45
C TYR A 615 29.22 10.10 5.41
N TRP A 616 29.11 9.18 4.46
CA TRP A 616 27.95 8.33 4.23
C TRP A 616 28.38 6.86 4.14
N PRO A 617 28.28 6.09 5.23
CA PRO A 617 28.56 4.66 5.17
C PRO A 617 27.42 3.93 4.44
N PHE A 618 27.79 3.02 3.55
CA PHE A 618 26.83 2.14 2.87
C PHE A 618 26.50 0.88 3.70
N THR A 619 27.41 0.47 4.58
CA THR A 619 27.27 -0.69 5.47
C THR A 619 26.64 -0.31 6.81
N PRO A 620 25.90 -1.24 7.45
CA PRO A 620 25.43 -1.04 8.82
C PRO A 620 26.62 -0.93 9.78
N LEU A 621 26.37 -0.35 10.96
CA LEU A 621 27.38 -0.25 12.01
C LEU A 621 27.52 -1.56 12.79
N ASN A 622 28.69 -1.81 13.39
CA ASN A 622 28.97 -2.96 14.25
C ASN A 622 27.94 -3.12 15.37
N LYS A 623 27.46 -2.03 15.99
CA LYS A 623 26.37 -2.13 16.98
C LYS A 623 25.08 -2.73 16.44
N THR A 624 24.79 -2.53 15.16
CA THR A 624 23.63 -3.14 14.50
C THR A 624 23.87 -4.63 14.26
N GLU A 625 25.05 -4.99 13.79
CA GLU A 625 25.45 -6.40 13.59
C GLU A 625 25.46 -7.17 14.91
N ALA A 626 26.11 -6.63 15.94
CA ALA A 626 26.13 -7.19 17.29
C ALA A 626 24.71 -7.34 17.89
N GLY A 627 23.81 -6.40 17.60
CA GLY A 627 22.40 -6.51 18.00
C GLY A 627 21.70 -7.70 17.33
N ILE A 628 21.96 -7.92 16.03
CA ILE A 628 21.41 -9.07 15.28
C ILE A 628 21.98 -10.38 15.80
N GLU A 629 23.29 -10.44 16.03
CA GLU A 629 23.97 -11.63 16.58
C GLU A 629 23.47 -11.96 17.98
N ALA A 630 23.33 -10.95 18.85
CA ALA A 630 22.77 -11.11 20.19
C ALA A 630 21.34 -11.64 20.13
N ASP A 631 20.49 -11.07 19.26
CA ASP A 631 19.12 -11.54 19.09
C ASP A 631 19.06 -12.96 18.51
N PHE A 632 19.97 -13.32 17.61
CA PHE A 632 20.11 -14.67 17.10
C PHE A 632 20.51 -15.65 18.23
N ALA A 633 21.55 -15.32 18.99
CA ALA A 633 22.01 -16.15 20.12
C ALA A 633 20.93 -16.31 21.20
N ARG A 634 20.12 -15.27 21.44
CA ARG A 634 19.00 -15.27 22.38
C ARG A 634 17.85 -16.19 21.95
N THR A 635 17.63 -16.28 20.63
CA THR A 635 16.40 -16.87 20.07
C THR A 635 16.61 -18.31 19.63
N PHE A 636 17.79 -18.66 19.13
CA PHE A 636 18.04 -19.93 18.45
C PHE A 636 18.93 -20.87 19.26
N PRO A 637 18.67 -22.20 19.21
CA PRO A 637 19.45 -23.18 19.95
C PRO A 637 20.84 -23.38 19.32
N ILE A 638 21.85 -22.74 19.91
CA ILE A 638 23.25 -22.73 19.43
C ILE A 638 24.28 -23.23 20.47
N VAL A 639 23.90 -23.34 21.74
CA VAL A 639 24.80 -23.80 22.81
C VAL A 639 24.53 -25.28 23.10
N PRO A 640 25.51 -26.18 22.95
CA PRO A 640 25.30 -27.60 23.21
C PRO A 640 25.03 -27.85 24.70
N ARG A 641 24.00 -28.63 25.02
CA ARG A 641 23.72 -29.06 26.39
C ARG A 641 24.65 -30.20 26.80
N PRO A 642 25.26 -30.16 28.00
CA PRO A 642 26.02 -31.29 28.50
C PRO A 642 25.09 -32.45 28.89
N GLY A 643 25.31 -33.64 28.31
CA GLY A 643 24.59 -34.85 28.68
C GLY A 643 24.46 -35.87 27.55
N PRO A 644 24.07 -37.13 27.85
CA PRO A 644 24.02 -38.23 26.88
C PRO A 644 22.92 -38.09 25.82
N ALA A 645 22.04 -37.10 25.96
CA ALA A 645 20.84 -36.95 25.15
C ALA A 645 21.05 -36.11 23.86
N GLY A 646 22.15 -35.34 23.78
CA GLY A 646 22.43 -34.46 22.63
C GLY A 646 21.42 -33.32 22.44
N GLY A 647 21.84 -32.20 21.86
CA GLY A 647 20.98 -31.06 21.51
C GLY A 647 21.50 -29.72 22.01
N CYS A 648 20.94 -28.64 21.46
CA CYS A 648 21.33 -27.27 21.76
C CYS A 648 20.23 -26.48 22.50
N ALA A 649 20.63 -25.39 23.15
CA ALA A 649 19.75 -24.40 23.76
C ALA A 649 20.16 -22.98 23.32
N PRO A 650 19.25 -22.00 23.36
CA PRO A 650 19.62 -20.60 23.19
C PRO A 650 20.57 -20.14 24.29
N ALA A 651 21.40 -19.15 24.00
CA ALA A 651 22.45 -18.67 24.91
C ALA A 651 21.89 -18.14 26.25
N ASP A 652 20.70 -17.55 26.24
CA ASP A 652 20.01 -17.07 27.47
C ASP A 652 19.61 -18.20 28.43
N HIS A 653 19.60 -19.45 27.95
CA HIS A 653 19.17 -20.64 28.70
C HIS A 653 20.32 -21.63 28.98
N ALA A 654 21.55 -21.27 28.63
CA ALA A 654 22.74 -22.10 28.82
C ALA A 654 23.43 -21.84 30.17
#